data_AF-A0AB38DPY2-F1
#
_entry.id   AF-A0AB38DPY2-F1
#
_cell.length_a   1.000
_cell.length_b   1.000
_cell.length_c   1.000
_cell.angle_alpha   90.00
_cell.angle_beta   90.00
_cell.angle_gamma   90.00
#
_symmetry.space_group_name_H-M   'P 1'
#
loop_
_entity.id
_entity.type
_entity.pdbx_description
1 polymer ?
#
loop_
_entity_poly.entity_id
_entity_poly.type
_entity_poly.pdbx_seq_one_letter_code
_entity_poly.pdbx_strand_id
1 'polypeptide(L)'
;MLAPEPLKEWSGIITSCEKLSVSADETRYRMVLEPRIAALKHHRTSRLFQNQNVPDIISSLLKHHGFSGVDFRFNTSREYGVREYVTQYQESDFAFLNRLCEEEGIWYAFEQNAQYGDVAVFGDDTAHYFRGNTSPYPYRPHGGLESVGEEAVFALQVKHNPILESIRVGDYNYRDADTDLSSAVTAKGTETDSSVLLGSDSHWGLHQKTPEEAQLQTALLQQLDHSRRIVASGSGNITALRPGLVFQTAPSFSEAPNGWLAVSLTHSGSRDQAYSHTFTAIPADSIFRPERITPLPKIQGSLPARVTSPGNYTYAYIDNMGRYRVKLPFDLDEWSPGGESRPIRLAKPYAGPDYGQHFPLHEGTEVMLSFVQGNPDRPYISGVMHDSSHPDHVPADWNTRNVIRTWANNKLRMEDKQGQEHIKLATEYGKTQLNLGHIVDGQRQKRGDNGEGFELRTDSWGSLRAGKGLFISTDAQNQASGQVLDMDAAIAQMEQALSLAKSLNKAAHTAKNEATEAEEQAGRLNDSLKQLQRSGIIQSAPDGIASATPQSQLHTAGQHIHHISGGDTDISTGSNFTVHAVESVNLFAQSKGAKLQTNQGKVEIQAQNDEMQLNALKDATITSSAGKVTVAAKDEILLTSGGGYIKIKDGNIELGCPKMVWVKCAGFQVMGPRSLSQMFNTLPKTKFDQEILVKTPSVKPIANRRFILTRSDGTKIQGVTDANGSTGIQRNDATLEKITLTILPKEN
;
A
#
# COMPACT_ATOMS: atom_id res chain seq x y z
N MET A 1 -30.31 -75.79 -37.76
CA MET A 1 -28.86 -75.55 -37.88
C MET A 1 -28.56 -74.35 -37.02
N LEU A 2 -27.88 -74.54 -35.88
CA LEU A 2 -27.33 -73.43 -35.10
C LEU A 2 -26.32 -72.71 -36.01
N ALA A 3 -26.36 -71.38 -36.06
CA ALA A 3 -25.31 -70.62 -36.74
C ALA A 3 -23.96 -71.00 -36.10
N PRO A 4 -22.89 -71.20 -36.88
CA PRO A 4 -21.57 -71.45 -36.31
C PRO A 4 -21.21 -70.29 -35.37
N GLU A 5 -20.66 -70.61 -34.19
CA GLU A 5 -20.18 -69.57 -33.28
C GLU A 5 -19.10 -68.74 -33.99
N PRO A 6 -19.19 -67.40 -33.95
CA PRO A 6 -18.24 -66.54 -34.62
C PRO A 6 -16.86 -66.67 -33.96
N LEU A 7 -15.82 -66.82 -34.79
CA LEU A 7 -14.43 -66.88 -34.32
C LEU A 7 -13.97 -65.56 -33.66
N LYS A 8 -14.58 -64.44 -34.05
CA LYS A 8 -14.35 -63.11 -33.49
C LYS A 8 -15.51 -62.18 -33.80
N GLU A 9 -15.91 -61.36 -32.83
CA GLU A 9 -16.93 -60.33 -33.00
C GLU A 9 -16.33 -58.94 -32.84
N TRP A 10 -16.89 -57.98 -33.58
CA TRP A 10 -16.53 -56.56 -33.50
C TRP A 10 -17.77 -55.73 -33.28
N SER A 11 -17.80 -55.03 -32.13
CA SER A 11 -18.83 -54.08 -31.76
C SER A 11 -18.30 -52.66 -31.90
N GLY A 12 -19.20 -51.72 -32.21
CA GLY A 12 -18.89 -50.31 -32.40
C GLY A 12 -20.09 -49.55 -32.97
N ILE A 13 -19.81 -48.36 -33.49
CA ILE A 13 -20.78 -47.48 -34.15
C ILE A 13 -20.45 -47.32 -35.63
N ILE A 14 -21.48 -47.19 -36.46
CA ILE A 14 -21.31 -46.89 -37.89
C ILE A 14 -21.14 -45.38 -38.05
N THR A 15 -19.96 -44.94 -38.50
CA THR A 15 -19.66 -43.51 -38.70
C THR A 15 -19.77 -43.08 -40.16
N SER A 16 -19.74 -44.02 -41.10
CA SER A 16 -20.04 -43.80 -42.51
C SER A 16 -20.73 -45.01 -43.13
N CYS A 17 -21.70 -44.77 -44.00
CA CYS A 17 -22.38 -45.79 -44.79
C CYS A 17 -22.62 -45.26 -46.20
N GLU A 18 -22.01 -45.91 -47.19
CA GLU A 18 -22.04 -45.52 -48.59
C GLU A 18 -22.65 -46.64 -49.43
N LYS A 19 -23.57 -46.28 -50.33
CA LYS A 19 -24.06 -47.17 -51.39
C LYS A 19 -23.17 -47.00 -52.61
N LEU A 20 -22.35 -48.01 -52.92
CA LEU A 20 -21.32 -47.91 -53.97
C LEU A 20 -21.87 -48.22 -55.37
N SER A 21 -22.61 -49.32 -55.53
CA SER A 21 -23.16 -49.74 -56.82
C SER A 21 -24.42 -50.58 -56.66
N VAL A 22 -25.26 -50.60 -57.70
CA VAL A 22 -26.49 -51.41 -57.80
C VAL A 22 -26.50 -52.11 -59.14
N SER A 23 -26.73 -53.42 -59.14
CA SER A 23 -27.10 -54.21 -60.30
C SER A 23 -28.48 -54.85 -60.09
N ALA A 24 -28.96 -55.63 -61.06
CA ALA A 24 -30.17 -56.43 -60.88
C ALA A 24 -29.99 -57.53 -59.81
N ASP A 25 -28.75 -58.01 -59.60
CA ASP A 25 -28.44 -59.18 -58.76
C ASP A 25 -27.89 -58.79 -57.38
N GLU A 26 -27.24 -57.64 -57.25
CA GLU A 26 -26.62 -57.21 -55.99
C GLU A 26 -26.60 -55.70 -55.78
N THR A 27 -26.46 -55.29 -54.52
CA THR A 27 -26.15 -53.91 -54.14
C THR A 27 -24.94 -53.91 -53.24
N ARG A 28 -23.92 -53.12 -53.59
CA ARG A 28 -22.67 -53.03 -52.84
C ARG A 28 -22.70 -51.83 -51.90
N TYR A 29 -22.43 -52.09 -50.62
CA TYR A 29 -22.28 -51.05 -49.60
C TYR A 29 -20.84 -51.02 -49.05
N ARG A 30 -20.41 -49.86 -48.59
CA ARG A 30 -19.25 -49.69 -47.71
C ARG A 30 -19.73 -49.10 -46.40
N MET A 31 -19.37 -49.73 -45.30
CA MET A 31 -19.65 -49.23 -43.95
C MET A 31 -18.33 -49.09 -43.20
N VAL A 32 -18.21 -48.01 -42.43
CA VAL A 32 -17.08 -47.77 -41.52
C VAL A 32 -17.57 -47.96 -40.10
N LEU A 33 -17.04 -48.99 -39.43
CA LEU A 33 -17.30 -49.29 -38.02
C LEU A 33 -16.14 -48.75 -37.18
N GLU A 34 -16.45 -47.89 -36.21
CA GLU A 34 -15.47 -47.33 -35.26
C GLU A 34 -15.89 -47.63 -33.82
N PRO A 35 -14.96 -47.63 -32.83
CA PRO A 35 -15.35 -47.73 -31.42
C PRO A 35 -16.23 -46.55 -31.00
N ARG A 36 -17.04 -46.72 -29.95
CA ARG A 36 -17.95 -45.68 -29.45
C ARG A 36 -17.22 -44.38 -29.10
N ILE A 37 -15.99 -44.47 -28.59
CA ILE A 37 -15.14 -43.31 -28.29
C ILE A 37 -14.89 -42.42 -29.54
N ALA A 38 -14.98 -42.95 -30.76
CA ALA A 38 -14.81 -42.16 -31.97
C ALA A 38 -15.90 -41.09 -32.14
N ALA A 39 -17.09 -41.25 -31.53
CA ALA A 39 -18.13 -40.22 -31.54
C ALA A 39 -17.65 -38.89 -30.94
N LEU A 40 -16.69 -38.93 -30.00
CA LEU A 40 -16.11 -37.75 -29.36
C LEU A 40 -15.36 -36.82 -30.34
N LYS A 41 -15.04 -37.29 -31.56
CA LYS A 41 -14.46 -36.46 -32.63
C LYS A 41 -15.43 -35.36 -33.07
N HIS A 42 -16.72 -35.56 -32.87
CA HIS A 42 -17.79 -34.66 -33.33
C HIS A 42 -18.29 -33.70 -32.25
N HIS A 43 -17.73 -33.74 -31.03
CA HIS A 43 -18.03 -32.79 -29.97
C HIS A 43 -16.83 -31.90 -29.70
N ARG A 44 -16.99 -30.58 -29.86
CA ARG A 44 -15.93 -29.57 -29.63
C ARG A 44 -16.46 -28.53 -28.66
N THR A 45 -15.75 -28.37 -27.55
CA THR A 45 -16.14 -27.45 -26.48
C THR A 45 -14.93 -26.77 -25.84
N SER A 46 -15.20 -25.81 -24.97
CA SER A 46 -14.22 -25.26 -24.03
C SER A 46 -14.76 -25.44 -22.61
N ARG A 47 -14.00 -26.09 -21.75
CA ARG A 47 -14.43 -26.46 -20.40
C ARG A 47 -13.26 -26.48 -19.44
N LEU A 48 -13.57 -26.22 -18.18
CA LEU A 48 -12.60 -26.28 -17.10
C LEU A 48 -12.76 -27.51 -16.21
N PHE A 49 -11.64 -28.16 -15.88
CA PHE A 49 -11.54 -29.20 -14.87
C PHE A 49 -10.66 -28.71 -13.72
N GLN A 50 -11.16 -28.77 -12.48
CA GLN A 50 -10.42 -28.34 -11.28
C GLN A 50 -10.30 -29.47 -10.28
N ASN A 51 -9.14 -29.53 -9.61
CA ASN A 51 -8.84 -30.44 -8.50
C ASN A 51 -9.11 -31.93 -8.82
N GLN A 52 -8.72 -32.38 -10.01
CA GLN A 52 -8.87 -33.76 -10.47
C GLN A 52 -7.55 -34.27 -11.06
N ASN A 53 -7.29 -35.57 -10.95
CA ASN A 53 -6.19 -36.21 -11.68
C ASN A 53 -6.64 -36.56 -13.12
N VAL A 54 -5.70 -36.96 -13.99
CA VAL A 54 -6.01 -37.22 -15.41
C VAL A 54 -7.00 -38.38 -15.63
N PRO A 55 -6.86 -39.55 -14.99
CA PRO A 55 -7.87 -40.60 -15.07
C PRO A 55 -9.28 -40.14 -14.68
N ASP A 56 -9.42 -39.32 -13.63
CA ASP A 56 -10.70 -38.78 -13.19
C ASP A 56 -11.29 -37.78 -14.19
N ILE A 57 -10.45 -36.96 -14.84
CA ILE A 57 -10.86 -36.05 -15.91
C ILE A 57 -11.40 -36.84 -17.10
N ILE A 58 -10.67 -37.87 -17.56
CA ILE A 58 -11.10 -38.72 -18.69
C ILE A 58 -12.38 -39.49 -18.32
N SER A 59 -12.47 -40.01 -17.09
CA SER A 59 -13.69 -40.68 -16.59
C SER A 59 -14.89 -39.75 -16.60
N SER A 60 -14.72 -38.51 -16.15
CA SER A 60 -15.77 -37.48 -16.15
C SER A 60 -16.19 -37.09 -17.57
N LEU A 61 -15.23 -36.96 -18.48
CA LEU A 61 -15.48 -36.72 -19.91
C LEU A 61 -16.30 -37.84 -20.53
N LEU A 62 -15.90 -39.10 -20.34
CA LEU A 62 -16.61 -40.26 -20.89
C LEU A 62 -18.02 -40.37 -20.30
N LYS A 63 -18.18 -40.19 -18.98
CA LYS A 63 -19.51 -40.21 -18.34
C LYS A 63 -20.44 -39.12 -18.84
N HIS A 64 -19.91 -37.93 -19.18
CA HIS A 64 -20.68 -36.86 -19.80
C HIS A 64 -21.30 -37.28 -21.14
N HIS A 65 -20.63 -38.17 -21.88
CA HIS A 65 -21.12 -38.76 -23.14
C HIS A 65 -21.86 -40.09 -22.97
N GLY A 66 -22.33 -40.39 -21.76
CA GLY A 66 -23.16 -41.56 -21.48
C GLY A 66 -22.41 -42.89 -21.33
N PHE A 67 -21.07 -42.87 -21.27
CA PHE A 67 -20.31 -44.06 -20.90
C PHE A 67 -20.44 -44.34 -19.40
N SER A 68 -20.54 -45.61 -19.06
CA SER A 68 -20.65 -46.12 -17.69
C SER A 68 -19.42 -46.94 -17.31
N GLY A 69 -19.35 -47.39 -16.05
CA GLY A 69 -18.20 -48.15 -15.55
C GLY A 69 -17.98 -49.52 -16.21
N VAL A 70 -18.91 -50.00 -17.04
CA VAL A 70 -18.72 -51.22 -17.85
C VAL A 70 -18.11 -50.93 -19.22
N ASP A 71 -18.16 -49.68 -19.67
CA ASP A 71 -17.73 -49.27 -21.02
C ASP A 71 -16.24 -48.89 -21.06
N PHE A 72 -15.64 -48.59 -19.91
CA PHE A 72 -14.21 -48.32 -19.81
C PHE A 72 -13.65 -48.67 -18.43
N ARG A 73 -12.34 -48.95 -18.37
CA ARG A 73 -11.61 -49.19 -17.12
C ARG A 73 -10.17 -48.66 -17.20
N PHE A 74 -9.66 -48.22 -16.05
CA PHE A 74 -8.28 -47.77 -15.88
C PHE A 74 -7.49 -48.82 -15.10
N ASN A 75 -6.41 -49.30 -15.71
CA ASN A 75 -5.42 -50.16 -15.07
C ASN A 75 -4.15 -49.32 -14.88
N THR A 76 -3.93 -48.81 -13.69
CA THR A 76 -2.82 -47.89 -13.39
C THR A 76 -1.81 -48.54 -12.46
N SER A 77 -0.53 -48.47 -12.83
CA SER A 77 0.60 -48.93 -12.01
C SER A 77 1.25 -47.82 -11.18
N ARG A 78 0.90 -46.55 -11.44
CA ARG A 78 1.39 -45.39 -10.66
C ARG A 78 0.25 -44.54 -10.12
N GLU A 79 0.56 -43.72 -9.13
CA GLU A 79 -0.34 -42.68 -8.63
C GLU A 79 -0.30 -41.45 -9.55
N TYR A 80 -1.48 -40.87 -9.81
CA TYR A 80 -1.63 -39.67 -10.63
C TYR A 80 -1.86 -38.44 -9.74
N GLY A 81 -0.99 -37.44 -9.87
CA GLY A 81 -1.11 -36.18 -9.15
C GLY A 81 -2.41 -35.44 -9.49
N VAL A 82 -3.00 -34.80 -8.48
CA VAL A 82 -4.18 -33.95 -8.66
C VAL A 82 -3.76 -32.65 -9.34
N ARG A 83 -4.37 -32.35 -10.50
CA ARG A 83 -4.15 -31.09 -11.20
C ARG A 83 -5.10 -30.03 -10.64
N GLU A 84 -4.54 -28.92 -10.14
CA GLU A 84 -5.30 -27.74 -9.67
C GLU A 84 -6.29 -27.25 -10.73
N TYR A 85 -5.90 -27.34 -12.01
CA TYR A 85 -6.58 -26.70 -13.12
C TYR A 85 -6.15 -27.32 -14.46
N VAL A 86 -7.10 -27.72 -15.31
CA VAL A 86 -6.89 -28.21 -16.68
C VAL A 86 -8.00 -27.70 -17.58
N THR A 87 -7.64 -27.11 -18.71
CA THR A 87 -8.54 -26.45 -19.63
C THR A 87 -8.61 -27.24 -20.93
N GLN A 88 -9.81 -27.66 -21.28
CA GLN A 88 -10.16 -28.00 -22.65
C GLN A 88 -10.47 -26.68 -23.37
N TYR A 89 -9.74 -26.31 -24.42
CA TYR A 89 -9.97 -25.04 -25.11
C TYR A 89 -10.08 -25.23 -26.61
N GLN A 90 -11.30 -25.05 -27.14
CA GLN A 90 -11.61 -25.18 -28.57
C GLN A 90 -11.00 -26.45 -29.20
N GLU A 91 -11.11 -27.58 -28.52
CA GLU A 91 -10.63 -28.87 -29.01
C GLU A 91 -11.76 -29.89 -28.92
N SER A 92 -11.75 -30.89 -29.81
CA SER A 92 -12.74 -31.96 -29.71
C SER A 92 -12.49 -32.80 -28.46
N ASP A 93 -13.51 -33.39 -27.88
CA ASP A 93 -13.37 -34.23 -26.69
C ASP A 93 -12.44 -35.43 -26.95
N PHE A 94 -12.42 -35.95 -28.19
CA PHE A 94 -11.46 -36.97 -28.60
C PHE A 94 -10.00 -36.48 -28.58
N ALA A 95 -9.77 -35.26 -29.06
CA ALA A 95 -8.45 -34.62 -29.03
C ALA A 95 -8.03 -34.33 -27.57
N PHE A 96 -8.94 -33.83 -26.74
CA PHE A 96 -8.67 -33.60 -25.33
C PHE A 96 -8.27 -34.89 -24.61
N LEU A 97 -9.03 -35.98 -24.82
CA LEU A 97 -8.70 -37.31 -24.29
C LEU A 97 -7.32 -37.77 -24.76
N ASN A 98 -7.05 -37.72 -26.07
CA ASN A 98 -5.77 -38.18 -26.61
C ASN A 98 -4.60 -37.35 -26.09
N ARG A 99 -4.70 -36.02 -26.07
CA ARG A 99 -3.66 -35.15 -25.53
C ARG A 99 -3.34 -35.47 -24.08
N LEU A 100 -4.35 -35.69 -23.23
CA LEU A 100 -4.13 -36.07 -21.84
C LEU A 100 -3.45 -37.45 -21.72
N CYS A 101 -3.88 -38.42 -22.52
CA CYS A 101 -3.24 -39.73 -22.61
C CYS A 101 -1.78 -39.63 -23.09
N GLU A 102 -1.51 -38.79 -24.07
CA GLU A 102 -0.18 -38.52 -24.64
C GLU A 102 0.76 -37.78 -23.67
N GLU A 103 0.24 -36.82 -22.91
CA GLU A 103 0.97 -36.11 -21.86
C GLU A 103 1.38 -37.05 -20.73
N GLU A 104 0.44 -37.89 -20.26
CA GLU A 104 0.66 -38.81 -19.15
C GLU A 104 1.24 -40.17 -19.58
N GLY A 105 1.38 -40.44 -20.87
CA GLY A 105 1.86 -41.74 -21.35
C GLY A 105 0.88 -42.90 -21.11
N ILE A 106 -0.41 -42.60 -20.97
CA ILE A 106 -1.49 -43.58 -20.86
C ILE A 106 -1.82 -44.07 -22.28
N TRP A 107 -1.68 -45.36 -22.52
CA TRP A 107 -2.18 -45.99 -23.74
C TRP A 107 -3.60 -46.51 -23.50
N TYR A 108 -4.35 -46.71 -24.58
CA TYR A 108 -5.62 -47.42 -24.49
C TYR A 108 -5.84 -48.36 -25.68
N ALA A 109 -6.55 -49.44 -25.42
CA ALA A 109 -6.94 -50.45 -26.42
C ALA A 109 -8.37 -50.92 -26.15
N PHE A 110 -8.97 -51.62 -27.11
CA PHE A 110 -10.37 -52.04 -27.03
C PHE A 110 -10.50 -53.55 -26.84
N GLU A 111 -11.28 -53.95 -25.84
CA GLU A 111 -11.72 -55.31 -25.62
C GLU A 111 -13.15 -55.47 -26.14
N GLN A 112 -13.42 -56.56 -26.86
CA GLN A 112 -14.75 -56.90 -27.34
C GLN A 112 -15.43 -57.79 -26.31
N ASN A 113 -16.48 -57.28 -25.66
CA ASN A 113 -17.27 -57.99 -24.67
C ASN A 113 -18.61 -58.42 -25.26
N ALA A 114 -18.96 -59.70 -25.11
CA ALA A 114 -20.18 -60.28 -25.68
C ALA A 114 -21.49 -59.62 -25.19
N GLN A 115 -21.50 -59.04 -23.98
CA GLN A 115 -22.68 -58.43 -23.37
C GLN A 115 -22.71 -56.91 -23.53
N TYR A 116 -21.55 -56.24 -23.44
CA TYR A 116 -21.46 -54.78 -23.35
C TYR A 116 -20.85 -54.10 -24.58
N GLY A 117 -20.44 -54.87 -25.59
CA GLY A 117 -19.83 -54.35 -26.81
C GLY A 117 -18.36 -53.97 -26.61
N ASP A 118 -17.93 -52.86 -27.22
CA ASP A 118 -16.56 -52.39 -27.13
C ASP A 118 -16.27 -51.72 -25.78
N VAL A 119 -15.23 -52.19 -25.09
CA VAL A 119 -14.78 -51.67 -23.79
C VAL A 119 -13.40 -51.05 -23.94
N ALA A 120 -13.26 -49.77 -23.58
CA ALA A 120 -11.97 -49.08 -23.61
C ALA A 120 -11.14 -49.40 -22.36
N VAL A 121 -9.94 -49.93 -22.55
CA VAL A 121 -9.03 -50.26 -21.46
C VAL A 121 -7.84 -49.33 -21.53
N PHE A 122 -7.70 -48.50 -20.50
CA PHE A 122 -6.57 -47.59 -20.33
C PHE A 122 -5.49 -48.25 -19.47
N GLY A 123 -4.24 -48.12 -19.88
CA GLY A 123 -3.09 -48.67 -19.17
C GLY A 123 -1.85 -47.78 -19.26
N ASP A 124 -0.95 -47.94 -18.30
CA ASP A 124 0.28 -47.15 -18.21
C ASP A 124 1.55 -47.99 -17.99
N ASP A 125 1.43 -49.31 -17.99
CA ASP A 125 2.55 -50.23 -17.78
C ASP A 125 2.38 -51.54 -18.55
N THR A 126 3.49 -52.26 -18.74
CA THR A 126 3.53 -53.60 -19.35
C THR A 126 2.69 -54.64 -18.60
N ALA A 127 2.50 -54.47 -17.29
CA ALA A 127 1.67 -55.35 -16.45
C ALA A 127 0.20 -55.36 -16.89
N HIS A 128 -0.24 -54.33 -17.62
CA HIS A 128 -1.63 -54.14 -18.02
C HIS A 128 -1.93 -54.56 -19.46
N TYR A 129 -0.91 -54.98 -20.23
CA TYR A 129 -1.13 -55.55 -21.56
C TYR A 129 -2.03 -56.78 -21.49
N PHE A 130 -2.83 -57.00 -22.53
CA PHE A 130 -3.67 -58.19 -22.61
C PHE A 130 -2.77 -59.41 -22.79
N ARG A 131 -2.97 -60.43 -21.96
CA ARG A 131 -2.27 -61.72 -22.06
C ARG A 131 -3.31 -62.83 -22.16
N GLY A 132 -3.24 -63.60 -23.25
CA GLY A 132 -4.06 -64.79 -23.42
C GLY A 132 -3.34 -66.03 -22.91
N ASN A 133 -4.09 -67.04 -22.46
CA ASN A 133 -3.56 -68.38 -22.15
C ASN A 133 -3.37 -69.21 -23.44
N THR A 134 -2.68 -68.65 -24.43
CA THR A 134 -2.43 -69.29 -25.72
C THR A 134 -0.99 -69.78 -25.80
N SER A 135 -0.79 -71.02 -26.25
CA SER A 135 0.54 -71.52 -26.61
C SER A 135 1.18 -70.62 -27.68
N PRO A 136 2.53 -70.56 -27.76
CA PRO A 136 3.22 -69.79 -28.79
C PRO A 136 2.73 -70.15 -30.20
N TYR A 137 2.44 -69.14 -31.02
CA TYR A 137 1.99 -69.34 -32.39
C TYR A 137 3.15 -69.82 -33.28
N PRO A 138 2.97 -70.84 -34.13
CA PRO A 138 4.02 -71.30 -35.01
C PRO A 138 4.44 -70.19 -36.00
N TYR A 139 5.75 -70.01 -36.18
CA TYR A 139 6.30 -69.14 -37.22
C TYR A 139 6.54 -69.96 -38.49
N ARG A 140 5.75 -69.69 -39.54
CA ARG A 140 5.71 -70.45 -40.80
C ARG A 140 5.89 -69.53 -42.01
N PRO A 141 7.14 -69.17 -42.37
CA PRO A 141 7.39 -68.41 -43.59
C PRO A 141 6.88 -69.13 -44.84
N HIS A 142 6.30 -68.38 -45.79
CA HIS A 142 5.76 -68.93 -47.03
C HIS A 142 6.85 -69.70 -47.81
N GLY A 143 6.76 -71.04 -47.78
CA GLY A 143 7.75 -71.97 -48.35
C GLY A 143 7.24 -72.82 -49.53
N GLY A 144 6.16 -72.41 -50.21
CA GLY A 144 5.68 -73.05 -51.45
C GLY A 144 4.71 -74.23 -51.31
N LEU A 145 4.44 -74.73 -50.09
CA LEU A 145 3.38 -75.70 -49.80
C LEU A 145 2.62 -75.23 -48.56
N GLU A 146 1.39 -74.74 -48.75
CA GLU A 146 0.55 -74.22 -47.66
C GLU A 146 -0.03 -75.37 -46.83
N SER A 147 0.20 -75.34 -45.52
CA SER A 147 -0.49 -76.22 -44.57
C SER A 147 -1.86 -75.61 -44.27
N VAL A 148 -2.92 -76.25 -44.73
CA VAL A 148 -4.30 -75.79 -44.57
C VAL A 148 -4.73 -76.02 -43.12
N GLY A 149 -5.03 -74.96 -42.38
CA GLY A 149 -5.91 -75.02 -41.19
C GLY A 149 -5.35 -74.63 -39.83
N GLU A 150 -4.08 -74.24 -39.68
CA GLU A 150 -3.52 -73.82 -38.38
C GLU A 150 -3.16 -72.33 -38.36
N GLU A 151 -3.46 -71.63 -37.26
CA GLU A 151 -3.10 -70.23 -37.07
C GLU A 151 -1.59 -70.08 -36.87
N ALA A 152 -0.95 -69.20 -37.65
CA ALA A 152 0.49 -69.01 -37.67
C ALA A 152 0.87 -67.56 -37.99
N VAL A 153 2.11 -67.22 -37.64
CA VAL A 153 2.78 -66.00 -38.13
C VAL A 153 3.52 -66.37 -39.41
N PHE A 154 3.15 -65.75 -40.53
CA PHE A 154 3.73 -66.03 -41.85
C PHE A 154 4.96 -65.20 -42.20
N ALA A 155 5.09 -64.02 -41.61
CA ALA A 155 6.27 -63.17 -41.79
C ALA A 155 6.45 -62.31 -40.55
N LEU A 156 7.70 -62.08 -40.16
CA LEU A 156 8.07 -61.15 -39.09
C LEU A 156 9.40 -60.48 -39.47
N GLN A 157 9.36 -59.18 -39.67
CA GLN A 157 10.52 -58.34 -39.98
C GLN A 157 10.78 -57.42 -38.79
N VAL A 158 11.98 -57.48 -38.22
CA VAL A 158 12.37 -56.63 -37.08
C VAL A 158 13.21 -55.46 -37.57
N LYS A 159 12.83 -54.25 -37.16
CA LYS A 159 13.55 -53.00 -37.43
C LYS A 159 14.09 -52.45 -36.12
N HIS A 160 15.37 -52.12 -36.12
CA HIS A 160 16.02 -51.37 -35.05
C HIS A 160 16.10 -49.89 -35.44
N ASN A 161 15.58 -49.01 -34.57
CA ASN A 161 15.70 -47.57 -34.71
C ASN A 161 16.70 -47.04 -33.68
N PRO A 162 17.53 -46.06 -34.03
CA PRO A 162 18.33 -45.33 -33.06
C PRO A 162 17.44 -44.58 -32.06
N ILE A 163 17.97 -44.30 -30.87
CA ILE A 163 17.32 -43.57 -29.77
C ILE A 163 18.06 -42.28 -29.46
N LEU A 164 17.46 -41.37 -28.70
CA LEU A 164 18.08 -40.10 -28.31
C LEU A 164 19.22 -40.31 -27.30
N GLU A 165 20.31 -39.53 -27.42
CA GLU A 165 21.42 -39.56 -26.43
C GLU A 165 20.99 -38.94 -25.09
N SER A 166 20.21 -37.86 -25.15
CA SER A 166 19.69 -37.20 -23.95
C SER A 166 18.37 -36.49 -24.18
N ILE A 167 17.54 -36.48 -23.14
CA ILE A 167 16.28 -35.75 -23.09
C ILE A 167 16.34 -34.84 -21.87
N ARG A 168 16.00 -33.56 -22.06
CA ARG A 168 15.95 -32.56 -20.99
C ARG A 168 14.62 -31.84 -20.98
N VAL A 169 14.09 -31.60 -19.78
CA VAL A 169 12.92 -30.75 -19.56
C VAL A 169 13.27 -29.60 -18.61
N GLY A 170 12.54 -28.49 -18.73
CA GLY A 170 12.62 -27.36 -17.79
C GLY A 170 11.33 -26.53 -17.78
N ASP A 171 11.05 -25.88 -16.66
CA ASP A 171 9.96 -24.91 -16.53
C ASP A 171 10.25 -23.93 -15.37
N TYR A 172 9.32 -23.01 -15.14
CA TYR A 172 9.36 -22.00 -14.09
C TYR A 172 8.02 -21.93 -13.35
N ASN A 173 8.07 -22.09 -12.03
CA ASN A 173 6.95 -21.92 -11.13
C ASN A 173 7.17 -20.67 -10.26
N TYR A 174 6.38 -19.62 -10.47
CA TYR A 174 6.50 -18.38 -9.69
C TYR A 174 6.13 -18.53 -8.20
N ARG A 175 5.46 -19.62 -7.81
CA ARG A 175 5.14 -19.91 -6.40
C ARG A 175 6.39 -20.35 -5.63
N ASP A 176 7.30 -21.03 -6.33
CA ASP A 176 8.54 -21.60 -5.79
C ASP A 176 9.69 -21.22 -6.74
N ALA A 177 9.91 -19.91 -6.90
CA ALA A 177 10.71 -19.34 -7.99
C ALA A 177 12.19 -19.78 -8.01
N ASP A 178 12.75 -20.13 -6.85
CA ASP A 178 14.13 -20.58 -6.70
C ASP A 178 14.30 -22.10 -6.85
N THR A 179 13.20 -22.86 -6.98
CA THR A 179 13.25 -24.31 -7.15
C THR A 179 13.67 -24.65 -8.58
N ASP A 180 14.71 -25.48 -8.72
CA ASP A 180 15.13 -26.02 -10.01
C ASP A 180 14.11 -27.07 -10.49
N LEU A 181 13.35 -26.72 -11.53
CA LEU A 181 12.37 -27.59 -12.18
C LEU A 181 12.92 -28.22 -13.47
N SER A 182 14.24 -28.31 -13.59
CA SER A 182 14.90 -29.01 -14.68
C SER A 182 15.21 -30.46 -14.33
N SER A 183 15.07 -31.34 -15.32
CA SER A 183 15.44 -32.75 -15.21
C SER A 183 16.00 -33.22 -16.55
N ALA A 184 16.96 -34.14 -16.51
CA ALA A 184 17.58 -34.70 -17.69
C ALA A 184 17.93 -36.18 -17.48
N VAL A 185 17.77 -36.98 -18.52
CA VAL A 185 18.27 -38.35 -18.59
C VAL A 185 19.18 -38.49 -19.79
N THR A 186 20.27 -39.25 -19.64
CA THR A 186 21.16 -39.63 -20.74
C THR A 186 21.22 -41.15 -20.89
N ALA A 187 21.20 -41.61 -22.14
CA ALA A 187 21.42 -43.01 -22.51
C ALA A 187 22.93 -43.33 -22.64
N LYS A 188 23.80 -42.33 -22.46
CA LYS A 188 25.25 -42.48 -22.56
C LYS A 188 25.79 -43.25 -21.34
N GLY A 189 26.41 -44.39 -21.60
CA GLY A 189 26.98 -45.27 -20.56
C GLY A 189 26.04 -46.35 -20.03
N THR A 190 24.74 -46.30 -20.37
CA THR A 190 23.78 -47.40 -20.15
C THR A 190 23.64 -48.29 -21.38
N GLU A 191 23.77 -47.73 -22.58
CA GLU A 191 23.84 -48.49 -23.83
C GLU A 191 25.27 -48.96 -24.12
N THR A 192 25.40 -50.23 -24.51
CA THR A 192 26.70 -50.87 -24.81
C THR A 192 27.27 -50.44 -26.17
N ASP A 193 26.42 -49.97 -27.08
CA ASP A 193 26.79 -49.45 -28.40
C ASP A 193 26.43 -47.97 -28.51
N SER A 194 27.42 -47.08 -28.52
CA SER A 194 27.16 -45.64 -28.65
C SER A 194 26.80 -45.22 -30.08
N SER A 195 26.91 -46.10 -31.09
CA SER A 195 26.55 -45.79 -32.48
C SER A 195 25.05 -45.72 -32.74
N VAL A 196 24.22 -46.22 -31.80
CA VAL A 196 22.75 -46.18 -31.88
C VAL A 196 22.13 -44.95 -31.24
N LEU A 197 22.94 -44.02 -30.70
CA LEU A 197 22.49 -42.80 -30.04
C LEU A 197 22.48 -41.62 -31.03
N LEU A 198 21.39 -40.85 -31.08
CA LEU A 198 21.24 -39.70 -31.96
C LEU A 198 20.80 -38.44 -31.21
N GLY A 199 21.72 -37.49 -31.07
CA GLY A 199 21.39 -36.11 -30.67
C GLY A 199 20.69 -35.96 -29.31
N SER A 200 20.17 -34.76 -29.06
CA SER A 200 19.47 -34.43 -27.82
C SER A 200 18.17 -33.71 -28.08
N ASP A 201 17.19 -33.91 -27.20
CA ASP A 201 15.89 -33.24 -27.23
C ASP A 201 15.68 -32.41 -25.96
N SER A 202 15.17 -31.20 -26.10
CA SER A 202 15.05 -30.23 -25.00
C SER A 202 13.70 -29.52 -25.02
N HIS A 203 12.92 -29.74 -23.97
CA HIS A 203 11.57 -29.22 -23.81
C HIS A 203 11.53 -28.14 -22.73
N TRP A 204 10.90 -27.00 -23.04
CA TRP A 204 10.64 -25.93 -22.08
C TRP A 204 9.15 -25.65 -21.99
N GLY A 205 8.60 -25.62 -20.78
CA GLY A 205 7.20 -25.22 -20.56
C GLY A 205 6.17 -26.34 -20.54
N LEU A 206 6.56 -27.58 -20.21
CA LEU A 206 5.66 -28.74 -20.08
C LEU A 206 4.73 -28.69 -18.86
N HIS A 207 4.79 -27.61 -18.07
CA HIS A 207 3.93 -27.29 -16.95
C HIS A 207 4.11 -28.18 -15.70
N GLN A 208 5.31 -28.73 -15.49
CA GLN A 208 5.69 -29.32 -14.21
C GLN A 208 5.80 -28.25 -13.11
N LYS A 209 5.35 -28.60 -11.91
CA LYS A 209 5.30 -27.73 -10.72
C LYS A 209 6.33 -28.14 -9.66
N THR A 210 6.76 -29.41 -9.67
CA THR A 210 7.74 -29.95 -8.73
C THR A 210 8.88 -30.69 -9.45
N PRO A 211 10.04 -30.90 -8.78
CA PRO A 211 11.13 -31.70 -9.33
C PRO A 211 10.73 -33.15 -9.64
N GLU A 212 9.83 -33.76 -8.86
CA GLU A 212 9.33 -35.12 -9.09
C GLU A 212 8.51 -35.18 -10.39
N GLU A 213 7.67 -34.18 -10.65
CA GLU A 213 6.94 -34.06 -11.92
C GLU A 213 7.91 -33.86 -13.10
N ALA A 214 9.00 -33.11 -12.91
CA ALA A 214 10.04 -32.95 -13.94
C ALA A 214 10.73 -34.28 -14.27
N GLN A 215 11.05 -35.09 -13.26
CA GLN A 215 11.61 -36.44 -13.42
C GLN A 215 10.63 -37.37 -14.13
N LEU A 216 9.35 -37.34 -13.73
CA LEU A 216 8.30 -38.15 -14.35
C LEU A 216 8.13 -37.80 -15.83
N GLN A 217 8.04 -36.52 -16.18
CA GLN A 217 7.92 -36.08 -17.57
C GLN A 217 9.13 -36.49 -18.41
N THR A 218 10.34 -36.38 -17.86
CA THR A 218 11.57 -36.83 -18.54
C THR A 218 11.56 -38.35 -18.75
N ALA A 219 11.15 -39.13 -17.74
CA ALA A 219 11.05 -40.58 -17.83
C ALA A 219 9.98 -41.01 -18.85
N LEU A 220 8.84 -40.32 -18.93
CA LEU A 220 7.79 -40.58 -19.92
C LEU A 220 8.29 -40.34 -21.36
N LEU A 221 8.99 -39.23 -21.60
CA LEU A 221 9.59 -38.94 -22.90
C LEU A 221 10.69 -39.95 -23.27
N GLN A 222 11.49 -40.38 -22.29
CA GLN A 222 12.48 -41.44 -22.49
C GLN A 222 11.81 -42.77 -22.85
N GLN A 223 10.80 -43.19 -22.09
CA GLN A 223 10.03 -44.41 -22.38
C GLN A 223 9.39 -44.37 -23.76
N LEU A 224 8.88 -43.19 -24.17
CA LEU A 224 8.33 -42.98 -25.51
C LEU A 224 9.35 -43.27 -26.60
N ASP A 225 10.54 -42.69 -26.49
CA ASP A 225 11.65 -42.91 -27.42
C ASP A 225 12.11 -44.38 -27.42
N HIS A 226 12.28 -44.98 -26.24
CA HIS A 226 12.73 -46.37 -26.10
C HIS A 226 11.71 -47.38 -26.64
N SER A 227 10.40 -47.10 -26.49
CA SER A 227 9.34 -48.00 -26.96
C SER A 227 9.36 -48.24 -28.47
N ARG A 228 10.01 -47.35 -29.23
CA ARG A 228 10.13 -47.41 -30.69
C ARG A 228 11.49 -47.92 -31.16
N ARG A 229 12.40 -48.27 -30.23
CA ARG A 229 13.74 -48.77 -30.57
C ARG A 229 13.68 -50.06 -31.38
N ILE A 230 12.79 -50.99 -31.02
CA ILE A 230 12.62 -52.27 -31.71
C ILE A 230 11.16 -52.38 -32.15
N VAL A 231 10.95 -52.42 -33.46
CA VAL A 231 9.60 -52.54 -34.05
C VAL A 231 9.60 -53.72 -35.01
N ALA A 232 8.69 -54.67 -34.79
CA ALA A 232 8.41 -55.76 -35.71
C ALA A 232 7.21 -55.42 -36.60
N SER A 233 7.28 -55.80 -37.87
CA SER A 233 6.16 -55.80 -38.82
C SER A 233 5.96 -57.22 -39.33
N GLY A 234 4.73 -57.71 -39.30
CA GLY A 234 4.45 -59.10 -39.65
C GLY A 234 3.10 -59.33 -40.30
N SER A 235 2.88 -60.57 -40.74
CA SER A 235 1.61 -61.05 -41.29
C SER A 235 1.28 -62.44 -40.76
N GLY A 236 0.00 -62.78 -40.68
CA GLY A 236 -0.47 -64.08 -40.19
C GLY A 236 -1.96 -64.29 -40.45
N ASN A 237 -2.53 -65.34 -39.89
CA ASN A 237 -3.96 -65.68 -39.92
C ASN A 237 -4.54 -65.92 -38.52
N ILE A 238 -3.93 -65.37 -37.47
CA ILE A 238 -4.36 -65.50 -36.08
C ILE A 238 -5.61 -64.64 -35.85
N THR A 239 -6.73 -65.29 -35.54
CA THR A 239 -8.02 -64.61 -35.33
C THR A 239 -8.04 -63.85 -34.01
N ALA A 240 -7.48 -64.43 -32.94
CA ALA A 240 -7.44 -63.83 -31.62
C ALA A 240 -6.58 -62.55 -31.52
N LEU A 241 -5.65 -62.33 -32.46
CA LEU A 241 -4.70 -61.22 -32.40
C LEU A 241 -5.42 -59.87 -32.48
N ARG A 242 -5.07 -58.94 -31.58
CA ARG A 242 -5.67 -57.59 -31.48
C ARG A 242 -4.67 -56.60 -30.87
N PRO A 243 -4.82 -55.29 -31.13
CA PRO A 243 -3.99 -54.29 -30.46
C PRO A 243 -4.06 -54.45 -28.94
N GLY A 244 -2.91 -54.33 -28.27
CA GLY A 244 -2.77 -54.52 -26.83
C GLY A 244 -2.53 -55.97 -26.38
N LEU A 245 -2.61 -56.96 -27.27
CA LEU A 245 -2.34 -58.37 -26.94
C LEU A 245 -0.86 -58.71 -27.04
N VAL A 246 -0.32 -59.35 -26.00
CA VAL A 246 0.98 -60.01 -26.02
C VAL A 246 0.84 -61.40 -26.62
N PHE A 247 1.61 -61.69 -27.65
CA PHE A 247 1.68 -63.00 -28.29
C PHE A 247 3.12 -63.50 -28.39
N GLN A 248 3.31 -64.81 -28.39
CA GLN A 248 4.62 -65.45 -28.56
C GLN A 248 4.67 -66.21 -29.87
N THR A 249 5.87 -66.36 -30.43
CA THR A 249 6.12 -67.18 -31.62
C THR A 249 6.92 -68.42 -31.26
N ALA A 250 6.79 -69.47 -32.05
CA ALA A 250 7.65 -70.66 -32.02
C ALA A 250 8.38 -70.82 -33.36
N PRO A 251 9.73 -70.67 -33.41
CA PRO A 251 10.63 -70.32 -32.30
C PRO A 251 10.43 -68.86 -31.81
N SER A 252 10.94 -68.56 -30.60
CA SER A 252 10.99 -67.20 -30.07
C SER A 252 12.10 -66.39 -30.74
N PHE A 253 11.88 -65.08 -30.89
CA PHE A 253 12.89 -64.14 -31.40
C PHE A 253 13.71 -63.58 -30.24
N SER A 254 15.02 -63.43 -30.44
CA SER A 254 15.95 -62.92 -29.41
C SER A 254 15.64 -61.51 -28.95
N GLU A 255 15.04 -60.70 -29.83
CA GLU A 255 14.67 -59.31 -29.63
C GLU A 255 13.44 -59.17 -28.71
N ALA A 256 12.67 -60.24 -28.54
CA ALA A 256 11.43 -60.26 -27.78
C ALA A 256 11.26 -61.63 -27.06
N PRO A 257 12.12 -61.96 -26.09
CA PRO A 257 12.14 -63.29 -25.45
C PRO A 257 10.83 -63.58 -24.70
N ASN A 258 10.19 -62.56 -24.14
CA ASN A 258 8.91 -62.67 -23.43
C ASN A 258 7.68 -62.49 -24.34
N GLY A 259 7.90 -62.38 -25.65
CA GLY A 259 6.85 -62.19 -26.66
C GLY A 259 6.74 -60.75 -27.16
N TRP A 260 5.81 -60.56 -28.09
CA TRP A 260 5.56 -59.32 -28.82
C TRP A 260 4.22 -58.72 -28.39
N LEU A 261 4.20 -57.42 -28.10
CA LEU A 261 2.98 -56.64 -27.96
C LEU A 261 2.50 -56.19 -29.33
N ALA A 262 1.33 -56.66 -29.77
CA ALA A 262 0.66 -56.14 -30.96
C ALA A 262 0.22 -54.68 -30.74
N VAL A 263 0.73 -53.75 -31.55
CA VAL A 263 0.44 -52.30 -31.46
C VAL A 263 -0.64 -51.89 -32.46
N SER A 264 -0.55 -52.37 -33.70
CA SER A 264 -1.55 -52.09 -34.75
C SER A 264 -1.79 -53.32 -35.61
N LEU A 265 -3.00 -53.45 -36.17
CA LEU A 265 -3.38 -54.55 -37.04
C LEU A 265 -4.27 -54.08 -38.19
N THR A 266 -4.12 -54.72 -39.34
CA THR A 266 -5.07 -54.64 -40.46
C THR A 266 -5.55 -56.03 -40.78
N HIS A 267 -6.86 -56.26 -40.64
CA HIS A 267 -7.51 -57.54 -40.93
C HIS A 267 -8.11 -57.52 -42.34
N SER A 268 -7.99 -58.62 -43.08
CA SER A 268 -8.57 -58.79 -44.43
C SER A 268 -9.17 -60.18 -44.60
N GLY A 269 -10.30 -60.27 -45.28
CA GLY A 269 -10.96 -61.54 -45.62
C GLY A 269 -12.23 -61.30 -46.44
N SER A 270 -12.62 -62.30 -47.22
CA SER A 270 -13.84 -62.29 -48.04
C SER A 270 -14.39 -63.72 -48.18
N ARG A 271 -15.44 -63.93 -48.99
CA ARG A 271 -15.98 -65.28 -49.25
C ARG A 271 -15.04 -66.14 -50.10
N ASP A 272 -14.20 -65.51 -50.93
CA ASP A 272 -13.26 -66.13 -51.86
C ASP A 272 -11.80 -66.03 -51.40
N GLN A 273 -11.52 -65.33 -50.30
CA GLN A 273 -10.18 -65.12 -49.77
C GLN A 273 -10.15 -65.42 -48.26
N ALA A 274 -9.24 -66.33 -47.87
CA ALA A 274 -9.06 -66.70 -46.47
C ALA A 274 -8.66 -65.50 -45.60
N TYR A 275 -9.05 -65.56 -44.33
CA TYR A 275 -8.70 -64.52 -43.36
C TYR A 275 -7.18 -64.40 -43.21
N SER A 276 -6.69 -63.17 -43.25
CA SER A 276 -5.31 -62.81 -42.98
C SER A 276 -5.26 -61.47 -42.27
N HIS A 277 -4.13 -61.19 -41.63
CA HIS A 277 -3.86 -59.89 -41.04
C HIS A 277 -2.40 -59.51 -41.22
N THR A 278 -2.14 -58.21 -41.27
CA THR A 278 -0.82 -57.62 -41.06
C THR A 278 -0.80 -56.89 -39.71
N PHE A 279 0.36 -56.78 -39.09
CA PHE A 279 0.48 -56.15 -37.78
C PHE A 279 1.83 -55.46 -37.59
N THR A 280 1.85 -54.49 -36.68
CA THR A 280 3.07 -53.98 -36.06
C THR A 280 3.12 -54.37 -34.59
N ALA A 281 4.31 -54.65 -34.08
CA ALA A 281 4.52 -55.06 -32.71
C ALA A 281 5.82 -54.52 -32.13
N ILE A 282 5.91 -54.45 -30.81
CA ILE A 282 7.13 -54.12 -30.07
C ILE A 282 7.42 -55.23 -29.05
N PRO A 283 8.64 -55.36 -28.50
CA PRO A 283 8.91 -56.34 -27.44
C PRO A 283 7.97 -56.12 -26.25
N ALA A 284 7.41 -57.20 -25.69
CA ALA A 284 6.44 -57.11 -24.60
C ALA A 284 6.99 -56.54 -23.29
N ASP A 285 8.32 -56.50 -23.14
CA ASP A 285 9.02 -55.88 -22.01
C ASP A 285 9.20 -54.36 -22.19
N SER A 286 8.95 -53.84 -23.40
CA SER A 286 8.99 -52.40 -23.66
C SER A 286 7.67 -51.77 -23.24
N ILE A 287 7.75 -50.67 -22.47
CA ILE A 287 6.56 -49.90 -22.10
C ILE A 287 6.14 -49.03 -23.29
N PHE A 288 4.97 -49.32 -23.86
CA PHE A 288 4.39 -48.56 -24.95
C PHE A 288 3.90 -47.21 -24.42
N ARG A 289 4.24 -46.15 -25.15
CA ARG A 289 3.73 -44.80 -24.88
C ARG A 289 3.15 -44.25 -26.19
N PRO A 290 1.95 -43.65 -26.16
CA PRO A 290 1.37 -43.00 -27.34
C PRO A 290 2.25 -41.83 -27.81
N GLU A 291 2.33 -41.64 -29.13
CA GLU A 291 3.04 -40.49 -29.70
C GLU A 291 2.35 -39.17 -29.36
N ARG A 292 3.11 -38.13 -28.99
CA ARG A 292 2.58 -36.78 -28.73
C ARG A 292 2.26 -36.05 -30.04
N ILE A 293 1.22 -36.48 -30.75
CA ILE A 293 0.80 -35.94 -32.06
C ILE A 293 -0.42 -35.03 -31.97
N THR A 294 -1.20 -35.13 -30.89
CA THR A 294 -2.39 -34.28 -30.73
C THR A 294 -1.95 -32.84 -30.47
N PRO A 295 -2.39 -31.86 -31.31
CA PRO A 295 -1.98 -30.47 -31.14
C PRO A 295 -2.37 -29.91 -29.78
N LEU A 296 -1.41 -29.32 -29.06
CA LEU A 296 -1.69 -28.60 -27.82
C LEU A 296 -2.59 -27.37 -28.10
N PRO A 297 -3.69 -27.17 -27.35
CA PRO A 297 -4.52 -25.98 -27.50
C PRO A 297 -3.71 -24.73 -27.12
N LYS A 298 -3.86 -23.66 -27.91
CA LYS A 298 -3.19 -22.38 -27.66
C LYS A 298 -4.17 -21.22 -27.77
N ILE A 299 -4.11 -20.30 -26.81
CA ILE A 299 -4.76 -19.00 -26.86
C ILE A 299 -3.72 -17.99 -27.37
N GLN A 300 -3.88 -17.57 -28.63
CA GLN A 300 -2.91 -16.70 -29.32
C GLN A 300 -2.96 -15.23 -28.88
N GLY A 301 -3.95 -14.84 -28.07
CA GLY A 301 -4.13 -13.48 -27.60
C GLY A 301 -4.56 -13.45 -26.13
N SER A 302 -5.41 -12.49 -25.80
CA SER A 302 -6.00 -12.38 -24.47
C SER A 302 -7.49 -12.68 -24.48
N LEU A 303 -8.02 -13.02 -23.30
CA LEU A 303 -9.44 -13.19 -23.08
C LEU A 303 -9.93 -12.19 -22.02
N PRO A 304 -11.10 -11.56 -22.20
CA PRO A 304 -11.71 -10.77 -21.14
C PRO A 304 -12.17 -11.71 -20.03
N ALA A 305 -12.00 -11.28 -18.79
CA ALA A 305 -12.54 -11.97 -17.62
C ALA A 305 -12.97 -10.93 -16.58
N ARG A 306 -13.72 -11.36 -15.57
CA ARG A 306 -14.12 -10.48 -14.46
C ARG A 306 -13.64 -11.01 -13.14
N VAL A 307 -13.12 -10.14 -12.29
CA VAL A 307 -12.72 -10.49 -10.93
C VAL A 307 -13.94 -10.97 -10.14
N THR A 308 -13.83 -12.14 -9.51
CA THR A 308 -14.88 -12.74 -8.67
C THR A 308 -14.43 -12.85 -7.21
N SER A 309 -15.40 -12.92 -6.31
CA SER A 309 -15.17 -13.11 -4.89
C SER A 309 -16.13 -14.17 -4.33
N PRO A 310 -15.77 -14.91 -3.26
CA PRO A 310 -16.66 -15.93 -2.66
C PRO A 310 -17.97 -15.42 -2.05
N GLY A 311 -18.11 -14.11 -1.95
CA GLY A 311 -19.26 -13.44 -1.36
C GLY A 311 -19.16 -11.94 -1.62
N ASN A 312 -20.04 -11.18 -0.98
CA ASN A 312 -20.07 -9.73 -1.15
C ASN A 312 -19.03 -9.06 -0.24
N TYR A 313 -17.84 -8.78 -0.76
CA TYR A 313 -16.76 -8.13 -0.03
C TYR A 313 -16.72 -6.61 -0.31
N THR A 314 -16.50 -5.81 0.74
CA THR A 314 -16.32 -4.35 0.60
C THR A 314 -14.98 -3.99 -0.06
N TYR A 315 -13.95 -4.81 0.17
CA TYR A 315 -12.60 -4.63 -0.34
C TYR A 315 -12.22 -5.78 -1.29
N ALA A 316 -11.13 -5.60 -2.03
CA ALA A 316 -10.59 -6.64 -2.91
C ALA A 316 -10.36 -7.98 -2.17
N TYR A 317 -10.84 -9.07 -2.77
CA TYR A 317 -10.56 -10.42 -2.30
C TYR A 317 -9.32 -10.98 -3.00
N ILE A 318 -8.20 -11.02 -2.27
CA ILE A 318 -6.91 -11.54 -2.75
C ILE A 318 -6.33 -12.54 -1.76
N ASP A 319 -5.47 -13.43 -2.24
CA ASP A 319 -4.69 -14.32 -1.37
C ASP A 319 -3.38 -13.68 -0.87
N ASN A 320 -2.61 -14.41 -0.06
CA ASN A 320 -1.33 -13.96 0.50
C ASN A 320 -0.25 -13.64 -0.55
N MET A 321 -0.46 -14.02 -1.82
CA MET A 321 0.41 -13.71 -2.95
C MET A 321 -0.15 -12.57 -3.82
N GLY A 322 -1.26 -11.94 -3.42
CA GLY A 322 -1.90 -10.84 -4.15
C GLY A 322 -2.58 -11.27 -5.46
N ARG A 323 -3.04 -12.52 -5.54
CA ARG A 323 -3.72 -13.09 -6.72
C ARG A 323 -5.23 -12.97 -6.62
N TYR A 324 -5.88 -12.97 -7.77
CA TYR A 324 -7.33 -12.82 -7.92
C TYR A 324 -7.96 -14.09 -8.47
N ARG A 325 -9.24 -14.28 -8.21
CA ARG A 325 -10.07 -15.24 -8.94
C ARG A 325 -10.88 -14.51 -10.00
N VAL A 326 -11.15 -15.18 -11.11
CA VAL A 326 -11.85 -14.58 -12.23
C VAL A 326 -12.85 -15.55 -12.82
N LYS A 327 -13.92 -15.02 -13.40
CA LYS A 327 -14.83 -15.79 -14.24
C LYS A 327 -14.35 -15.76 -15.67
N LEU A 328 -14.07 -16.93 -16.24
CA LEU A 328 -13.72 -17.08 -17.64
C LEU A 328 -14.95 -16.95 -18.54
N PRO A 329 -14.81 -16.39 -19.75
CA PRO A 329 -15.95 -16.11 -20.62
C PRO A 329 -16.48 -17.35 -21.36
N PHE A 330 -15.67 -18.39 -21.48
CA PHE A 330 -16.02 -19.61 -22.22
C PHE A 330 -16.45 -20.76 -21.32
N ASP A 331 -16.22 -20.67 -20.00
CA ASP A 331 -16.61 -21.71 -19.07
C ASP A 331 -18.08 -21.52 -18.70
N LEU A 332 -18.91 -22.44 -19.18
CA LEU A 332 -20.37 -22.39 -19.03
C LEU A 332 -20.86 -23.21 -17.83
N ASP A 333 -19.97 -23.91 -17.14
CA ASP A 333 -20.30 -24.66 -15.94
C ASP A 333 -20.67 -23.70 -14.78
N GLU A 334 -21.61 -24.15 -13.94
CA GLU A 334 -21.97 -23.42 -12.74
C GLU A 334 -21.00 -23.76 -11.60
N TRP A 335 -20.34 -22.73 -11.08
CA TRP A 335 -19.45 -22.83 -9.92
C TRP A 335 -20.04 -22.05 -8.75
N SER A 336 -19.69 -22.45 -7.51
CA SER A 336 -19.91 -21.60 -6.35
C SER A 336 -19.19 -20.26 -6.54
N PRO A 337 -19.73 -19.13 -6.04
CA PRO A 337 -19.06 -17.84 -6.10
C PRO A 337 -17.60 -17.94 -5.65
N GLY A 338 -16.67 -17.37 -6.42
CA GLY A 338 -15.23 -17.44 -6.16
C GLY A 338 -14.62 -18.83 -6.41
N GLY A 339 -15.36 -19.75 -7.01
CA GLY A 339 -14.89 -21.07 -7.44
C GLY A 339 -14.63 -21.17 -8.94
N GLU A 340 -14.87 -20.09 -9.71
CA GLU A 340 -14.84 -20.09 -11.19
C GLU A 340 -13.43 -20.21 -11.77
N SER A 341 -12.39 -19.94 -10.97
CA SER A 341 -11.00 -20.17 -11.36
C SER A 341 -10.12 -20.43 -10.15
N ARG A 342 -8.92 -20.98 -10.40
CA ARG A 342 -7.80 -20.88 -9.46
C ARG A 342 -7.37 -19.43 -9.23
N PRO A 343 -6.59 -19.13 -8.18
CA PRO A 343 -5.95 -17.83 -8.04
C PRO A 343 -4.97 -17.54 -9.20
N ILE A 344 -5.08 -16.34 -9.77
CA ILE A 344 -4.35 -15.86 -10.95
C ILE A 344 -3.58 -14.59 -10.60
N ARG A 345 -2.31 -14.55 -10.98
CA ARG A 345 -1.40 -13.42 -10.71
C ARG A 345 -1.73 -12.21 -11.58
N LEU A 346 -1.59 -11.01 -11.02
CA LEU A 346 -1.70 -9.73 -11.72
C LEU A 346 -0.31 -9.22 -12.12
N ALA A 347 -0.11 -8.94 -13.40
CA ALA A 347 1.05 -8.20 -13.89
C ALA A 347 1.01 -6.76 -13.33
N LYS A 348 2.12 -6.32 -12.73
CA LYS A 348 2.24 -5.00 -12.09
C LYS A 348 3.17 -4.11 -12.93
N PRO A 349 2.89 -2.80 -13.06
CA PRO A 349 3.79 -1.88 -13.77
C PRO A 349 5.20 -1.79 -13.15
N TYR A 350 5.30 -1.97 -11.82
CA TYR A 350 6.56 -1.95 -11.08
C TYR A 350 6.46 -2.87 -9.85
N ALA A 351 7.42 -3.76 -9.65
CA ALA A 351 7.48 -4.67 -8.51
C ALA A 351 8.91 -5.15 -8.23
N GLY A 352 9.23 -5.38 -6.95
CA GLY A 352 10.45 -6.02 -6.45
C GLY A 352 10.14 -6.80 -5.17
N PRO A 353 11.16 -7.24 -4.40
CA PRO A 353 10.97 -8.08 -3.21
C PRO A 353 10.07 -7.44 -2.13
N ASP A 354 10.24 -6.16 -1.85
CA ASP A 354 9.55 -5.41 -0.79
C ASP A 354 9.03 -4.02 -1.25
N TYR A 355 9.02 -3.77 -2.56
CA TYR A 355 8.55 -2.51 -3.16
C TYR A 355 7.74 -2.76 -4.44
N GLY A 356 6.94 -1.78 -4.86
CA GLY A 356 6.19 -1.86 -6.12
C GLY A 356 4.93 -1.00 -6.16
N GLN A 357 4.16 -1.12 -7.24
CA GLN A 357 2.83 -0.55 -7.40
C GLN A 357 1.77 -1.62 -7.24
N HIS A 358 0.86 -1.43 -6.28
CA HIS A 358 -0.26 -2.34 -6.05
C HIS A 358 -1.54 -1.56 -5.77
N PHE A 359 -2.45 -1.58 -6.73
CA PHE A 359 -3.82 -1.09 -6.59
C PHE A 359 -4.75 -2.31 -6.61
N PRO A 360 -5.40 -2.67 -5.49
CA PRO A 360 -6.26 -3.85 -5.45
C PRO A 360 -7.44 -3.74 -6.41
N LEU A 361 -7.73 -4.82 -7.14
CA LEU A 361 -8.89 -4.91 -8.02
C LEU A 361 -10.12 -5.36 -7.22
N HIS A 362 -11.26 -4.73 -7.45
CA HIS A 362 -12.50 -5.08 -6.77
C HIS A 362 -13.32 -6.07 -7.60
N GLU A 363 -14.25 -6.77 -6.96
CA GLU A 363 -15.20 -7.64 -7.64
C GLU A 363 -15.90 -6.92 -8.81
N GLY A 364 -16.08 -7.63 -9.92
CA GLY A 364 -16.70 -7.10 -11.14
C GLY A 364 -15.73 -6.37 -12.08
N THR A 365 -14.53 -6.00 -11.61
CA THR A 365 -13.49 -5.35 -12.44
C THR A 365 -13.18 -6.22 -13.66
N GLU A 366 -13.27 -5.65 -14.86
CA GLU A 366 -12.90 -6.33 -16.10
C GLU A 366 -11.37 -6.36 -16.24
N VAL A 367 -10.86 -7.54 -16.53
CA VAL A 367 -9.44 -7.82 -16.65
C VAL A 367 -9.13 -8.56 -17.93
N MET A 368 -7.94 -8.31 -18.46
CA MET A 368 -7.42 -9.01 -19.62
C MET A 368 -6.55 -10.17 -19.16
N LEU A 369 -6.93 -11.40 -19.50
CA LEU A 369 -6.14 -12.60 -19.23
C LEU A 369 -5.23 -12.91 -20.41
N SER A 370 -3.94 -13.02 -20.13
CA SER A 370 -2.93 -13.53 -21.07
C SER A 370 -2.41 -14.88 -20.57
N PHE A 371 -1.81 -15.66 -21.48
CA PHE A 371 -1.46 -17.05 -21.22
C PHE A 371 0.03 -17.29 -21.51
N VAL A 372 0.77 -17.86 -20.55
CA VAL A 372 2.21 -18.12 -20.74
C VAL A 372 2.39 -19.12 -21.88
N GLN A 373 3.13 -18.73 -22.93
CA GLN A 373 3.30 -19.50 -24.18
C GLN A 373 1.97 -19.84 -24.91
N GLY A 374 0.90 -19.10 -24.60
CA GLY A 374 -0.45 -19.41 -25.08
C GLY A 374 -1.10 -20.62 -24.40
N ASN A 375 -0.48 -21.22 -23.38
CA ASN A 375 -1.02 -22.39 -22.68
C ASN A 375 -2.27 -22.01 -21.85
N PRO A 376 -3.46 -22.57 -22.17
CA PRO A 376 -4.72 -22.27 -21.47
C PRO A 376 -4.67 -22.50 -19.94
N ASP A 377 -3.80 -23.37 -19.45
CA ASP A 377 -3.66 -23.69 -18.02
C ASP A 377 -2.79 -22.68 -17.26
N ARG A 378 -2.17 -21.74 -17.99
CA ARG A 378 -1.24 -20.74 -17.46
C ARG A 378 -1.73 -19.29 -17.59
N PRO A 379 -2.96 -18.94 -17.18
CA PRO A 379 -3.41 -17.56 -17.20
C PRO A 379 -2.66 -16.69 -16.19
N TYR A 380 -2.51 -15.42 -16.56
CA TYR A 380 -2.18 -14.30 -15.70
C TYR A 380 -2.98 -13.07 -16.17
N ILE A 381 -3.33 -12.19 -15.24
CA ILE A 381 -3.96 -10.91 -15.60
C ILE A 381 -2.87 -10.00 -16.14
N SER A 382 -2.97 -9.61 -17.41
CA SER A 382 -2.01 -8.72 -18.09
C SER A 382 -2.39 -7.25 -18.02
N GLY A 383 -3.66 -6.93 -17.70
CA GLY A 383 -4.16 -5.57 -17.64
C GLY A 383 -5.59 -5.49 -17.15
N VAL A 384 -6.07 -4.25 -16.94
CA VAL A 384 -7.42 -3.92 -16.48
C VAL A 384 -8.10 -3.11 -17.58
N MET A 385 -9.38 -3.37 -17.83
CA MET A 385 -10.16 -2.72 -18.88
C MET A 385 -11.38 -2.01 -18.29
N HIS A 386 -11.82 -0.95 -18.96
CA HIS A 386 -13.12 -0.32 -18.72
C HIS A 386 -14.14 -0.83 -19.73
N ASP A 387 -15.43 -0.75 -19.38
CA ASP A 387 -16.53 -1.22 -20.23
C ASP A 387 -17.70 -0.22 -20.21
N SER A 388 -18.76 -0.50 -20.97
CA SER A 388 -19.92 0.40 -21.07
C SER A 388 -20.70 0.60 -19.77
N SER A 389 -20.65 -0.37 -18.85
CA SER A 389 -21.25 -0.30 -17.51
C SER A 389 -20.30 0.28 -16.46
N HIS A 390 -18.98 0.17 -16.69
CA HIS A 390 -17.91 0.69 -15.86
C HIS A 390 -16.94 1.54 -16.71
N PRO A 391 -17.37 2.74 -17.14
CA PRO A 391 -16.57 3.57 -18.05
C PRO A 391 -15.32 4.12 -17.36
N ASP A 392 -14.36 4.56 -18.17
CA ASP A 392 -13.19 5.27 -17.67
C ASP A 392 -13.61 6.54 -16.91
N HIS A 393 -12.90 6.82 -15.82
CA HIS A 393 -13.08 8.01 -15.02
C HIS A 393 -12.63 9.32 -15.71
N VAL A 394 -11.92 9.24 -16.84
CA VAL A 394 -11.59 10.37 -17.71
C VAL A 394 -12.45 10.32 -18.97
N PRO A 395 -13.65 10.93 -18.97
CA PRO A 395 -14.50 11.03 -20.16
C PRO A 395 -13.93 12.03 -21.18
N ALA A 396 -14.50 12.05 -22.39
CA ALA A 396 -14.07 12.90 -23.50
C ALA A 396 -13.94 14.40 -23.14
N ASP A 397 -14.85 14.93 -22.33
CA ASP A 397 -14.81 16.33 -21.87
C ASP A 397 -13.59 16.65 -20.98
N TRP A 398 -12.88 15.63 -20.49
CA TRP A 398 -11.74 15.71 -19.56
C TRP A 398 -10.44 15.17 -20.17
N ASN A 399 -10.34 15.14 -21.49
CA ASN A 399 -9.22 14.54 -22.24
C ASN A 399 -7.82 15.15 -21.96
N THR A 400 -7.73 16.30 -21.30
CA THR A 400 -6.47 16.94 -20.87
C THR A 400 -6.04 16.55 -19.45
N ARG A 401 -6.75 15.61 -18.79
CA ARG A 401 -6.45 15.18 -17.42
C ARG A 401 -5.65 13.89 -17.37
N ASN A 402 -4.64 13.91 -16.51
CA ASN A 402 -3.91 12.73 -16.07
C ASN A 402 -4.29 12.45 -14.61
N VAL A 403 -4.84 11.26 -14.32
CA VAL A 403 -5.43 10.97 -13.00
C VAL A 403 -5.02 9.60 -12.50
N ILE A 404 -4.54 9.56 -11.25
CA ILE A 404 -4.49 8.35 -10.44
C ILE A 404 -5.55 8.53 -9.35
N ARG A 405 -6.56 7.66 -9.32
CA ARG A 405 -7.67 7.73 -8.35
C ARG A 405 -7.94 6.36 -7.75
N THR A 406 -7.92 6.26 -6.42
CA THR A 406 -8.31 5.04 -5.70
C THR A 406 -9.83 4.94 -5.54
N TRP A 407 -10.32 3.76 -5.14
CA TRP A 407 -11.75 3.53 -4.85
C TRP A 407 -12.33 4.53 -3.84
N ALA A 408 -11.60 4.80 -2.75
CA ALA A 408 -11.97 5.79 -1.74
C ALA A 408 -11.78 7.25 -2.20
N ASN A 409 -11.51 7.47 -3.49
CA ASN A 409 -11.36 8.77 -4.11
C ASN A 409 -10.15 9.59 -3.59
N ASN A 410 -9.10 8.91 -3.11
CA ASN A 410 -7.77 9.52 -2.97
C ASN A 410 -7.22 9.72 -4.38
N LYS A 411 -6.73 10.93 -4.69
CA LYS A 411 -6.33 11.26 -6.05
C LYS A 411 -5.07 12.09 -6.15
N LEU A 412 -4.29 11.76 -7.17
CA LEU A 412 -3.33 12.66 -7.81
C LEU A 412 -3.91 13.00 -9.18
N ARG A 413 -4.20 14.28 -9.42
CA ARG A 413 -4.72 14.80 -10.69
C ARG A 413 -3.77 15.86 -11.22
N MET A 414 -3.43 15.77 -12.49
CA MET A 414 -2.68 16.77 -13.25
C MET A 414 -3.54 17.19 -14.44
N GLU A 415 -3.74 18.49 -14.61
CA GLU A 415 -4.51 19.09 -15.71
C GLU A 415 -3.55 19.82 -16.64
N ASP A 416 -3.60 19.48 -17.94
CA ASP A 416 -2.73 20.05 -18.98
C ASP A 416 -3.47 21.02 -19.90
N LYS A 417 -4.71 21.39 -19.58
CA LYS A 417 -5.45 22.39 -20.35
C LYS A 417 -4.71 23.72 -20.31
N GLN A 418 -4.32 24.20 -21.49
CA GLN A 418 -3.53 25.42 -21.66
C GLN A 418 -4.14 26.63 -20.92
N GLY A 419 -3.34 27.29 -20.08
CA GLY A 419 -3.75 28.43 -19.25
C GLY A 419 -4.60 28.08 -18.03
N GLN A 420 -4.85 26.80 -17.76
CA GLN A 420 -5.58 26.28 -16.61
C GLN A 420 -4.84 25.10 -15.96
N GLU A 421 -3.53 25.02 -16.17
CA GLU A 421 -2.68 23.94 -15.70
C GLU A 421 -2.64 23.90 -14.17
N HIS A 422 -2.81 22.70 -13.60
CA HIS A 422 -2.76 22.55 -12.16
C HIS A 422 -2.52 21.10 -11.71
N ILE A 423 -2.00 20.96 -10.49
CA ILE A 423 -1.84 19.68 -9.82
C ILE A 423 -2.67 19.67 -8.55
N LYS A 424 -3.40 18.58 -8.32
CA LYS A 424 -4.17 18.33 -7.11
C LYS A 424 -3.79 16.98 -6.51
N LEU A 425 -3.31 17.01 -5.27
CA LEU A 425 -3.17 15.84 -4.41
C LEU A 425 -4.20 15.94 -3.29
N ALA A 426 -5.15 15.01 -3.22
CA ALA A 426 -6.28 15.14 -2.31
C ALA A 426 -6.83 13.80 -1.80
N THR A 427 -7.41 13.86 -0.60
CA THR A 427 -8.28 12.83 -0.05
C THR A 427 -9.64 13.44 0.33
N GLU A 428 -10.70 12.63 0.25
CA GLU A 428 -12.02 13.06 0.72
C GLU A 428 -12.08 13.10 2.25
N TYR A 429 -11.24 12.32 2.95
CA TYR A 429 -11.21 12.27 4.41
C TYR A 429 -10.63 13.57 5.00
N GLY A 430 -11.41 14.27 5.83
CA GLY A 430 -11.05 15.58 6.36
C GLY A 430 -10.83 16.66 5.28
N LYS A 431 -11.23 16.37 4.03
CA LYS A 431 -11.06 17.21 2.84
C LYS A 431 -9.66 17.83 2.73
N THR A 432 -8.64 17.02 2.98
CA THR A 432 -7.25 17.45 2.99
C THR A 432 -6.68 17.44 1.57
N GLN A 433 -6.11 18.56 1.14
CA GLN A 433 -5.58 18.72 -0.22
C GLN A 433 -4.41 19.71 -0.32
N LEU A 434 -3.51 19.40 -1.25
CA LEU A 434 -2.53 20.32 -1.83
C LEU A 434 -2.96 20.62 -3.27
N ASN A 435 -3.17 21.90 -3.57
CA ASN A 435 -3.48 22.39 -4.91
C ASN A 435 -2.35 23.32 -5.38
N LEU A 436 -1.93 23.19 -6.63
CA LEU A 436 -0.87 23.96 -7.26
C LEU A 436 -1.33 24.45 -8.64
N GLY A 437 -1.01 25.67 -9.05
CA GLY A 437 -1.39 26.25 -10.34
C GLY A 437 -2.78 26.87 -10.31
N HIS A 438 -3.59 26.60 -11.32
CA HIS A 438 -4.98 27.09 -11.46
C HIS A 438 -5.96 26.37 -10.50
N ILE A 439 -6.38 27.06 -9.43
CA ILE A 439 -7.21 26.48 -8.37
C ILE A 439 -8.70 26.69 -8.67
N VAL A 440 -9.45 25.59 -8.78
CA VAL A 440 -10.88 25.59 -9.14
C VAL A 440 -11.80 25.12 -8.01
N ASP A 441 -13.06 25.53 -8.08
CA ASP A 441 -14.14 25.05 -7.22
C ASP A 441 -14.78 23.73 -7.72
N GLY A 442 -15.87 23.30 -7.09
CA GLY A 442 -16.62 22.10 -7.49
C GLY A 442 -17.28 22.23 -8.87
N GLN A 443 -17.52 23.44 -9.35
CA GLN A 443 -18.08 23.77 -10.66
C GLN A 443 -17.00 24.02 -11.73
N ARG A 444 -15.72 23.84 -11.37
CA ARG A 444 -14.54 24.06 -12.21
C ARG A 444 -14.29 25.54 -12.56
N GLN A 445 -14.88 26.45 -11.81
CA GLN A 445 -14.60 27.87 -11.94
C GLN A 445 -13.34 28.20 -11.14
N LYS A 446 -12.50 29.10 -11.68
CA LYS A 446 -11.35 29.65 -10.95
C LYS A 446 -11.86 30.22 -9.63
N ARG A 447 -11.20 29.88 -8.51
CA ARG A 447 -11.60 30.33 -7.18
C ARG A 447 -11.23 31.80 -6.96
N GLY A 448 -12.10 32.68 -7.44
CA GLY A 448 -11.87 34.13 -7.47
C GLY A 448 -10.83 34.53 -8.51
N ASP A 449 -10.63 35.84 -8.66
CA ASP A 449 -9.71 36.39 -9.67
C ASP A 449 -8.26 35.94 -9.46
N ASN A 450 -7.87 35.75 -8.19
CA ASN A 450 -6.54 35.31 -7.75
C ASN A 450 -6.47 33.81 -7.43
N GLY A 451 -7.35 32.98 -7.98
CA GLY A 451 -7.35 31.52 -7.82
C GLY A 451 -6.18 30.81 -8.51
N GLU A 452 -4.95 31.26 -8.27
CA GLU A 452 -3.69 30.76 -8.82
C GLU A 452 -2.63 30.70 -7.72
N GLY A 453 -1.62 29.83 -7.88
CA GLY A 453 -0.51 29.68 -6.93
C GLY A 453 -0.58 28.34 -6.19
N PHE A 454 -0.62 28.35 -4.86
CA PHE A 454 -0.74 27.12 -4.08
C PHE A 454 -1.74 27.27 -2.92
N GLU A 455 -2.41 26.17 -2.58
CA GLU A 455 -3.26 26.07 -1.40
C GLU A 455 -3.02 24.72 -0.71
N LEU A 456 -2.58 24.78 0.55
CA LEU A 456 -2.63 23.66 1.48
C LEU A 456 -3.83 23.86 2.42
N ARG A 457 -4.80 22.94 2.39
CA ARG A 457 -6.00 23.03 3.24
C ARG A 457 -6.43 21.69 3.82
N THR A 458 -7.15 21.76 4.95
CA THR A 458 -7.83 20.63 5.60
C THR A 458 -9.01 21.16 6.42
N ASP A 459 -10.09 20.38 6.54
CA ASP A 459 -11.21 20.66 7.46
C ASP A 459 -10.92 20.09 8.87
N SER A 460 -9.76 19.46 9.06
CA SER A 460 -9.29 18.87 10.32
C SER A 460 -8.10 19.67 10.87
N TRP A 461 -7.20 19.03 11.64
CA TRP A 461 -6.03 19.69 12.19
C TRP A 461 -4.90 19.84 11.16
N GLY A 462 -4.23 21.01 11.16
CA GLY A 462 -3.02 21.27 10.38
C GLY A 462 -1.82 21.57 11.29
N SER A 463 -0.63 21.14 10.89
CA SER A 463 0.62 21.44 11.59
C SER A 463 1.75 21.64 10.60
N LEU A 464 2.46 22.77 10.69
CA LEU A 464 3.71 23.04 9.98
C LEU A 464 4.87 22.97 10.98
N ARG A 465 5.87 22.13 10.72
CA ARG A 465 7.00 21.91 11.62
C ARG A 465 8.31 21.92 10.84
N ALA A 466 9.22 22.78 11.26
CA ALA A 466 10.58 22.84 10.73
C ALA A 466 11.56 22.95 11.90
N GLY A 467 12.22 21.83 12.24
CA GLY A 467 13.09 21.76 13.43
C GLY A 467 14.30 22.70 13.38
N LYS A 468 14.72 23.09 12.16
CA LYS A 468 15.77 24.08 11.92
C LYS A 468 15.25 25.52 11.89
N GLY A 469 13.92 25.75 11.93
CA GLY A 469 13.29 27.07 11.86
C GLY A 469 12.36 27.23 10.66
N LEU A 470 11.47 28.24 10.69
CA LEU A 470 10.48 28.54 9.67
C LEU A 470 10.64 29.98 9.18
N PHE A 471 10.79 30.17 7.87
CA PHE A 471 10.78 31.49 7.24
C PHE A 471 9.48 31.65 6.44
N ILE A 472 8.70 32.68 6.74
CA ILE A 472 7.45 33.02 6.05
C ILE A 472 7.64 34.41 5.45
N SER A 473 7.63 34.51 4.13
CA SER A 473 7.93 35.77 3.45
C SER A 473 7.04 36.03 2.24
N THR A 474 6.79 37.31 1.98
CA THR A 474 6.22 37.85 0.73
C THR A 474 7.24 38.67 -0.06
N ASP A 475 8.51 38.67 0.36
CA ASP A 475 9.63 39.25 -0.38
C ASP A 475 9.76 38.52 -1.73
N ALA A 476 9.76 39.28 -2.82
CA ALA A 476 9.74 38.71 -4.16
C ALA A 476 11.07 38.02 -4.49
N GLN A 477 11.02 36.73 -4.81
CA GLN A 477 12.15 35.97 -5.39
C GLN A 477 11.75 35.46 -6.77
N ASN A 478 11.88 36.34 -7.77
CA ASN A 478 11.44 36.04 -9.13
C ASN A 478 12.11 34.77 -9.68
N GLN A 479 11.29 33.88 -10.24
CA GLN A 479 11.74 32.63 -10.87
C GLN A 479 12.55 31.69 -9.96
N ALA A 480 12.45 31.84 -8.63
CA ALA A 480 13.22 31.04 -7.67
C ALA A 480 14.74 31.03 -7.96
N SER A 481 15.30 32.15 -8.46
CA SER A 481 16.71 32.23 -8.88
C SER A 481 17.70 32.36 -7.71
N GLY A 482 17.22 32.69 -6.52
CA GLY A 482 18.04 32.82 -5.31
C GLY A 482 18.05 31.56 -4.44
N GLN A 483 18.56 31.68 -3.21
CA GLN A 483 18.56 30.58 -2.24
C GLN A 483 17.19 30.40 -1.60
N VAL A 484 16.82 29.17 -1.22
CA VAL A 484 15.54 28.85 -0.55
C VAL A 484 15.35 29.61 0.77
N LEU A 485 16.45 29.94 1.45
CA LEU A 485 16.48 30.72 2.70
C LEU A 485 17.08 32.13 2.50
N ASP A 486 16.95 32.70 1.30
CA ASP A 486 17.30 34.10 1.09
C ASP A 486 16.41 35.00 1.95
N MET A 487 17.01 35.59 2.98
CA MET A 487 16.33 36.39 3.99
C MET A 487 17.06 37.71 4.24
N ASP A 488 17.88 38.16 3.29
CA ASP A 488 18.72 39.36 3.44
C ASP A 488 17.87 40.61 3.72
N ALA A 489 16.72 40.74 3.06
CA ALA A 489 15.76 41.81 3.31
C ALA A 489 15.21 41.77 4.75
N ALA A 490 14.82 40.58 5.24
CA ALA A 490 14.32 40.40 6.59
C ALA A 490 15.39 40.69 7.65
N ILE A 491 16.62 40.23 7.43
CA ILE A 491 17.76 40.49 8.33
C ILE A 491 18.08 41.98 8.36
N ALA A 492 18.12 42.66 7.21
CA ALA A 492 18.38 44.09 7.14
C ALA A 492 17.35 44.90 7.94
N GLN A 493 16.07 44.52 7.87
CA GLN A 493 15.00 45.18 8.64
C GLN A 493 15.17 44.98 10.15
N MET A 494 15.52 43.77 10.59
CA MET A 494 15.81 43.49 12.00
C MET A 494 17.04 44.26 12.51
N GLU A 495 18.09 44.38 11.69
CA GLU A 495 19.30 45.14 12.03
C GLU A 495 19.03 46.65 12.15
N GLN A 496 18.19 47.22 11.27
CA GLN A 496 17.76 48.61 11.38
C GLN A 496 16.95 48.87 12.66
N ALA A 497 15.98 48.00 12.97
CA ALA A 497 15.20 48.09 14.21
C ALA A 497 16.09 48.02 15.46
N LEU A 498 17.06 47.09 15.46
CA LEU A 498 18.03 46.98 16.56
C LEU A 498 18.86 48.26 16.72
N SER A 499 19.33 48.86 15.62
CA SER A 499 20.09 50.11 15.66
C SER A 499 19.29 51.28 16.25
N LEU A 500 18.00 51.37 15.94
CA LEU A 500 17.11 52.37 16.52
C LEU A 500 16.94 52.18 18.04
N ALA A 501 16.67 50.95 18.48
CA ALA A 501 16.54 50.63 19.90
C ALA A 501 17.80 51.02 20.69
N LYS A 502 18.99 50.72 20.15
CA LYS A 502 20.28 51.11 20.75
C LYS A 502 20.43 52.62 20.89
N SER A 503 20.02 53.36 19.87
CA SER A 503 20.13 54.83 19.87
C SER A 503 19.22 55.46 20.92
N LEU A 504 18.00 54.95 21.07
CA LEU A 504 17.02 55.44 22.07
C LEU A 504 17.44 55.12 23.50
N ASN A 505 17.92 53.90 23.76
CA ASN A 505 18.38 53.51 25.08
C ASN A 505 19.63 54.30 25.50
N LYS A 506 20.58 54.56 24.58
CA LYS A 506 21.70 55.49 24.83
C LYS A 506 21.24 56.92 25.21
N ALA A 507 20.19 57.42 24.56
CA ALA A 507 19.61 58.72 24.90
C ALA A 507 18.97 58.72 26.30
N ALA A 508 18.24 57.66 26.66
CA ALA A 508 17.63 57.49 27.98
C ALA A 508 18.70 57.43 29.09
N HIS A 509 19.78 56.68 28.86
CA HIS A 509 20.92 56.60 29.77
C HIS A 509 21.58 57.96 30.05
N THR A 510 21.75 58.77 29.00
CA THR A 510 22.34 60.11 29.14
C THR A 510 21.48 61.02 30.03
N ALA A 511 20.15 60.78 30.03
CA ALA A 511 19.19 61.47 30.90
C ALA A 511 19.12 60.90 32.33
N LYS A 512 20.04 60.00 32.72
CA LYS A 512 20.03 59.27 33.99
C LYS A 512 18.77 58.42 34.21
N ASN A 513 18.10 58.01 33.13
CA ASN A 513 17.05 57.00 33.22
C ASN A 513 17.71 55.61 33.35
N GLU A 514 17.10 54.71 34.13
CA GLU A 514 17.65 53.36 34.30
C GLU A 514 17.75 52.63 32.96
N ALA A 515 18.88 51.96 32.79
CA ALA A 515 19.21 51.15 31.64
C ALA A 515 18.23 49.98 31.51
N THR A 516 17.73 49.72 30.32
CA THR A 516 17.31 48.35 30.00
C THR A 516 18.49 47.61 29.36
N GLU A 517 18.84 46.41 29.85
CA GLU A 517 19.82 45.50 29.22
C GLU A 517 19.37 44.95 27.83
N ALA A 518 18.35 45.58 27.24
CA ALA A 518 17.62 45.14 26.06
C ALA A 518 18.46 45.06 24.77
N GLU A 519 19.56 45.81 24.67
CA GLU A 519 20.38 45.90 23.45
C GLU A 519 21.21 44.65 23.15
N GLU A 520 21.84 44.06 24.17
CA GLU A 520 22.64 42.84 24.02
C GLU A 520 21.75 41.60 23.82
N GLN A 521 20.55 41.63 24.37
CA GLN A 521 19.56 40.55 24.26
C GLN A 521 18.91 40.53 22.87
N ALA A 522 18.50 41.69 22.35
CA ALA A 522 17.95 41.79 21.00
C ALA A 522 18.99 41.46 19.91
N GLY A 523 20.27 41.82 20.12
CA GLY A 523 21.37 41.41 19.24
C GLY A 523 21.58 39.91 19.19
N ARG A 524 21.60 39.23 20.35
CA ARG A 524 21.72 37.76 20.43
C ARG A 524 20.57 37.02 19.78
N LEU A 525 19.34 37.55 19.89
CA LEU A 525 18.17 36.99 19.21
C LEU A 525 18.31 37.12 17.69
N ASN A 526 18.68 38.31 17.21
CA ASN A 526 18.87 38.54 15.78
C ASN A 526 19.96 37.62 15.21
N ASP A 527 21.12 37.51 15.87
CA ASP A 527 22.21 36.64 15.44
C ASP A 527 21.83 35.15 15.48
N SER A 528 20.99 34.73 16.43
CA SER A 528 20.48 33.36 16.48
C SER A 528 19.48 33.04 15.36
N LEU A 529 18.75 34.05 14.88
CA LEU A 529 17.74 33.92 13.83
C LEU A 529 18.31 34.14 12.42
N LYS A 530 19.46 34.81 12.28
CA LYS A 530 20.19 34.91 11.00
C LYS A 530 20.36 33.52 10.40
N GLN A 531 19.87 33.34 9.17
CA GLN A 531 19.92 32.06 8.45
C GLN A 531 19.30 30.89 9.24
N LEU A 532 18.45 31.18 10.22
CA LEU A 532 17.85 30.23 11.16
C LEU A 532 18.90 29.30 11.81
N GLN A 533 20.05 29.86 12.25
CA GLN A 533 21.08 29.08 12.98
C GLN A 533 20.54 28.40 14.23
N ARG A 534 19.47 28.93 14.83
CA ARG A 534 18.64 28.29 15.86
C ARG A 534 17.19 28.23 15.42
N SER A 535 16.46 27.26 15.99
CA SER A 535 15.03 27.08 15.75
C SER A 535 14.24 28.35 16.12
N GLY A 536 13.64 28.98 15.11
CA GLY A 536 12.81 30.17 15.29
C GLY A 536 11.86 30.36 14.11
N ILE A 537 11.01 31.37 14.20
CA ILE A 537 10.11 31.79 13.12
C ILE A 537 10.47 33.22 12.74
N ILE A 538 10.72 33.47 11.45
CA ILE A 538 10.87 34.81 10.88
C ILE A 538 9.70 35.05 9.94
N GLN A 539 9.02 36.17 10.13
CA GLN A 539 7.97 36.66 9.23
C GLN A 539 8.45 37.97 8.60
N SER A 540 8.44 38.05 7.27
CA SER A 540 8.88 39.22 6.51
C SER A 540 7.88 39.59 5.42
N ALA A 541 7.54 40.87 5.34
CA ALA A 541 6.70 41.39 4.28
C ALA A 541 7.02 42.88 4.06
N PRO A 542 7.35 43.30 2.83
CA PRO A 542 7.76 44.69 2.57
C PRO A 542 6.62 45.69 2.81
N ASP A 543 5.37 45.30 2.54
CA ASP A 543 4.20 46.19 2.65
C ASP A 543 3.44 46.07 3.98
N GLY A 544 3.65 44.99 4.74
CA GLY A 544 3.09 44.85 6.10
C GLY A 544 2.73 43.43 6.54
N ILE A 545 2.60 43.26 7.85
CA ILE A 545 2.16 42.04 8.54
C ILE A 545 1.01 42.40 9.48
N ALA A 546 -0.10 41.65 9.42
CA ALA A 546 -1.25 41.86 10.29
C ALA A 546 -1.59 40.60 11.09
N SER A 547 -1.97 40.79 12.36
CA SER A 547 -2.54 39.76 13.26
C SER A 547 -3.83 40.30 13.83
N ALA A 548 -4.93 39.55 13.72
CA ALA A 548 -6.24 39.96 14.18
C ALA A 548 -7.06 38.77 14.70
N THR A 549 -7.89 39.01 15.71
CA THR A 549 -8.78 38.03 16.32
C THR A 549 -9.96 38.74 16.97
N PRO A 550 -11.19 38.21 16.88
CA PRO A 550 -12.36 38.81 17.53
C PRO A 550 -12.37 38.64 19.05
N GLN A 551 -11.55 37.73 19.61
CA GLN A 551 -11.58 37.39 21.03
C GLN A 551 -10.35 37.88 21.79
N SER A 552 -9.20 37.21 21.62
CA SER A 552 -8.01 37.51 22.43
C SER A 552 -6.72 37.19 21.69
N GLN A 553 -5.74 38.08 21.84
CA GLN A 553 -4.38 37.94 21.34
C GLN A 553 -3.43 37.96 22.55
N LEU A 554 -2.52 36.99 22.63
CA LEU A 554 -1.57 36.84 23.73
C LEU A 554 -0.14 36.80 23.19
N HIS A 555 0.73 37.64 23.75
CA HIS A 555 2.17 37.62 23.50
C HIS A 555 2.88 37.29 24.82
N THR A 556 3.65 36.21 24.85
CA THR A 556 4.34 35.75 26.06
C THR A 556 5.75 35.32 25.71
N ALA A 557 6.72 35.78 26.50
CA ALA A 557 8.10 35.34 26.42
C ALA A 557 8.62 35.06 27.83
N GLY A 558 9.42 34.00 28.01
CA GLY A 558 10.09 33.74 29.28
C GLY A 558 11.26 34.69 29.57
N GLN A 559 11.62 35.52 28.60
CA GLN A 559 12.68 36.53 28.71
C GLN A 559 12.15 37.90 28.26
N HIS A 560 12.17 38.23 26.96
CA HIS A 560 11.91 39.58 26.48
C HIS A 560 10.86 39.64 25.36
N ILE A 561 10.09 40.72 25.35
CA ILE A 561 9.22 41.12 24.24
C ILE A 561 9.69 42.50 23.78
N HIS A 562 9.99 42.64 22.48
CA HIS A 562 10.42 43.91 21.89
C HIS A 562 9.39 44.42 20.88
N HIS A 563 8.92 45.64 21.06
CA HIS A 563 8.10 46.37 20.09
C HIS A 563 8.90 47.58 19.63
N ILE A 564 9.39 47.56 18.38
CA ILE A 564 10.24 48.60 17.81
C ILE A 564 9.63 49.05 16.49
N SER A 565 9.40 50.36 16.34
CA SER A 565 8.92 50.99 15.11
C SER A 565 9.90 52.08 14.68
N GLY A 566 10.20 52.15 13.38
CA GLY A 566 10.99 53.25 12.81
C GLY A 566 10.22 54.58 12.74
N GLY A 567 8.88 54.49 12.73
CA GLY A 567 7.97 55.63 12.81
C GLY A 567 7.22 55.64 14.13
N ASP A 568 5.91 55.84 14.07
CA ASP A 568 5.06 55.90 15.26
C ASP A 568 4.71 54.49 15.79
N THR A 569 4.44 54.39 17.10
CA THR A 569 3.83 53.22 17.74
C THR A 569 2.57 53.66 18.45
N ASP A 570 1.42 53.30 17.91
CA ASP A 570 0.11 53.64 18.47
C ASP A 570 -0.47 52.48 19.28
N ILE A 571 -0.77 52.73 20.56
CA ILE A 571 -1.43 51.76 21.45
C ILE A 571 -2.77 52.36 21.87
N SER A 572 -3.86 51.75 21.40
CA SER A 572 -5.24 52.20 21.68
C SER A 572 -6.06 51.07 22.30
N THR A 573 -6.81 51.37 23.35
CA THR A 573 -7.68 50.41 24.05
C THR A 573 -9.07 50.98 24.26
N GLY A 574 -10.12 50.21 23.96
CA GLY A 574 -11.52 50.65 24.11
C GLY A 574 -12.05 50.66 25.55
N SER A 575 -11.31 50.04 26.48
CA SER A 575 -11.65 49.98 27.90
C SER A 575 -10.39 50.32 28.72
N ASN A 576 -9.82 49.38 29.47
CA ASN A 576 -8.70 49.66 30.37
C ASN A 576 -7.34 49.42 29.71
N PHE A 577 -6.41 50.36 29.85
CA PHE A 577 -4.99 50.14 29.62
C PHE A 577 -4.27 49.97 30.97
N THR A 578 -3.69 48.80 31.21
CA THR A 578 -3.08 48.43 32.49
C THR A 578 -1.63 47.98 32.28
N VAL A 579 -0.72 48.57 33.06
CA VAL A 579 0.72 48.27 33.01
C VAL A 579 1.20 47.95 34.43
N HIS A 580 1.86 46.81 34.59
CA HIS A 580 2.43 46.35 35.86
C HIS A 580 3.86 45.87 35.64
N ALA A 581 4.77 46.25 36.53
CA ALA A 581 6.14 45.77 36.56
C ALA A 581 6.54 45.45 38.02
N VAL A 582 7.42 44.46 38.20
CA VAL A 582 7.94 44.10 39.53
C VAL A 582 9.03 45.06 39.97
N GLU A 583 9.91 45.46 39.05
CA GLU A 583 11.04 46.34 39.33
C GLU A 583 10.69 47.80 39.02
N SER A 584 10.62 48.19 37.74
CA SER A 584 10.35 49.58 37.36
C SER A 584 9.50 49.70 36.09
N VAL A 585 8.78 50.82 35.99
CA VAL A 585 8.11 51.28 34.76
C VAL A 585 8.77 52.59 34.33
N ASN A 586 9.52 52.56 33.23
CA ASN A 586 10.28 53.70 32.73
C ASN A 586 9.63 54.30 31.48
N LEU A 587 9.25 55.58 31.54
CA LEU A 587 8.68 56.34 30.41
C LEU A 587 9.59 57.52 30.06
N PHE A 588 10.12 57.54 28.83
CA PHE A 588 11.09 58.54 28.39
C PHE A 588 10.71 59.16 27.04
N ALA A 589 10.84 60.49 26.96
CA ALA A 589 10.67 61.25 25.73
C ALA A 589 11.87 62.21 25.54
N GLN A 590 12.56 62.12 24.40
CA GLN A 590 13.82 62.83 24.19
C GLN A 590 13.67 64.31 23.79
N SER A 591 12.74 64.64 22.89
CA SER A 591 12.76 65.92 22.17
C SER A 591 11.51 66.81 22.34
N LYS A 592 10.30 66.24 22.27
CA LYS A 592 9.03 67.02 22.30
C LYS A 592 8.30 67.04 23.65
N GLY A 593 8.65 66.15 24.58
CA GLY A 593 8.04 66.02 25.91
C GLY A 593 6.93 64.97 26.02
N ALA A 594 6.43 64.73 27.23
CA ALA A 594 5.37 63.76 27.55
C ALA A 594 4.11 64.45 28.09
N LYS A 595 2.93 63.86 27.88
CA LYS A 595 1.64 64.37 28.37
C LYS A 595 0.83 63.24 29.03
N LEU A 596 0.33 63.50 30.24
CA LEU A 596 -0.66 62.65 30.92
C LEU A 596 -1.93 63.45 31.11
N GLN A 597 -3.03 63.00 30.48
CA GLN A 597 -4.30 63.74 30.45
C GLN A 597 -5.48 62.79 30.72
N THR A 598 -6.49 63.29 31.42
CA THR A 598 -7.74 62.56 31.70
C THR A 598 -8.91 63.51 31.46
N ASN A 599 -9.82 63.15 30.55
CA ASN A 599 -10.98 63.98 30.19
C ASN A 599 -12.04 64.00 31.31
N GLN A 600 -12.30 62.84 31.92
CA GLN A 600 -13.23 62.68 33.04
C GLN A 600 -12.64 61.69 34.05
N GLY A 601 -12.83 61.96 35.34
CA GLY A 601 -12.28 61.16 36.43
C GLY A 601 -11.02 61.77 37.08
N LYS A 602 -10.51 61.11 38.13
CA LYS A 602 -9.34 61.57 38.89
C LYS A 602 -8.04 61.09 38.23
N VAL A 603 -7.01 61.95 38.22
CA VAL A 603 -5.62 61.51 38.06
C VAL A 603 -5.05 61.30 39.47
N GLU A 604 -4.60 60.08 39.77
CA GLU A 604 -4.02 59.72 41.06
C GLU A 604 -2.57 59.25 40.84
N ILE A 605 -1.63 59.92 41.48
CA ILE A 605 -0.20 59.58 41.48
C ILE A 605 0.18 59.37 42.95
N GLN A 606 0.83 58.24 43.26
CA GLN A 606 1.16 57.87 44.63
C GLN A 606 2.49 57.10 44.70
N ALA A 607 3.29 57.39 45.73
CA ALA A 607 4.41 56.57 46.18
C ALA A 607 4.06 56.06 47.59
N GLN A 608 4.02 54.74 47.80
CA GLN A 608 3.50 54.17 49.05
C GLN A 608 4.57 53.97 50.13
N ASN A 609 5.81 53.69 49.73
CA ASN A 609 6.90 53.34 50.64
C ASN A 609 8.13 54.25 50.50
N ASP A 610 8.17 55.13 49.49
CA ASP A 610 9.35 55.93 49.15
C ASP A 610 8.94 57.34 48.69
N GLU A 611 9.93 58.17 48.37
CA GLU A 611 9.77 59.55 47.93
C GLU A 611 8.99 59.66 46.61
N MET A 612 8.10 60.65 46.55
CA MET A 612 7.59 61.18 45.28
C MET A 612 8.36 62.46 44.93
N GLN A 613 9.09 62.45 43.82
CA GLN A 613 9.89 63.58 43.37
C GLN A 613 9.32 64.24 42.11
N LEU A 614 9.19 65.57 42.11
CA LEU A 614 8.71 66.39 40.99
C LEU A 614 9.70 67.54 40.73
N ASN A 615 10.58 67.37 39.73
CA ASN A 615 11.65 68.31 39.42
C ASN A 615 11.43 69.01 38.06
N ALA A 616 11.68 70.32 38.00
CA ALA A 616 11.71 71.09 36.76
C ALA A 616 12.92 72.04 36.75
N LEU A 617 13.63 72.14 35.61
CA LEU A 617 14.74 73.10 35.44
C LEU A 617 14.25 74.55 35.35
N LYS A 618 13.05 74.75 34.81
CA LYS A 618 12.37 76.04 34.70
C LYS A 618 11.24 76.09 35.74
N ASP A 619 10.04 76.48 35.31
CA ASP A 619 8.91 76.66 36.20
C ASP A 619 8.18 75.33 36.45
N ALA A 620 7.81 75.07 37.71
CA ALA A 620 6.83 74.07 38.10
C ALA A 620 5.53 74.78 38.53
N THR A 621 4.41 74.48 37.88
CA THR A 621 3.12 75.15 38.14
C THR A 621 2.10 74.16 38.69
N ILE A 622 1.58 74.41 39.90
CA ILE A 622 0.50 73.64 40.52
C ILE A 622 -0.69 74.59 40.69
N THR A 623 -1.80 74.32 39.98
CA THR A 623 -2.98 75.21 39.98
C THR A 623 -4.27 74.42 40.10
N SER A 624 -5.29 75.05 40.69
CA SER A 624 -6.69 74.60 40.64
C SER A 624 -7.54 75.75 40.13
N SER A 625 -8.21 75.58 38.99
CA SER A 625 -8.92 76.69 38.33
C SER A 625 -10.26 77.06 38.99
N ALA A 626 -10.93 76.10 39.62
CA ALA A 626 -12.22 76.31 40.29
C ALA A 626 -12.23 75.84 41.76
N GLY A 627 -11.25 75.03 42.15
CA GLY A 627 -11.22 74.37 43.46
C GLY A 627 -10.12 74.93 44.36
N LYS A 628 -9.52 74.02 45.14
CA LYS A 628 -8.46 74.32 46.10
C LYS A 628 -7.19 73.52 45.78
N VAL A 629 -6.03 74.11 46.06
CA VAL A 629 -4.76 73.38 46.18
C VAL A 629 -4.56 73.07 47.67
N THR A 630 -4.27 71.82 48.01
CA THR A 630 -4.02 71.40 49.41
C THR A 630 -2.63 70.79 49.49
N VAL A 631 -1.78 71.38 50.33
CA VAL A 631 -0.46 70.84 50.69
C VAL A 631 -0.51 70.55 52.19
N ALA A 632 -0.30 69.30 52.57
CA ALA A 632 -0.39 68.85 53.96
C ALA A 632 0.70 67.80 54.22
N ALA A 633 1.39 67.92 55.36
CA ALA A 633 2.37 66.94 55.82
C ALA A 633 2.21 66.74 57.33
N LYS A 634 2.56 65.54 57.82
CA LYS A 634 2.48 65.21 59.26
C LYS A 634 3.61 65.84 60.08
N ASP A 635 4.81 65.95 59.50
CA ASP A 635 6.00 66.48 60.17
C ASP A 635 6.23 67.95 59.79
N GLU A 636 6.57 68.23 58.52
CA GLU A 636 6.97 69.58 58.09
C GLU A 636 6.45 69.93 56.69
N ILE A 637 6.02 71.18 56.50
CA ILE A 637 5.88 71.83 55.18
C ILE A 637 6.87 72.98 55.12
N LEU A 638 7.75 72.98 54.12
CA LEU A 638 8.71 74.05 53.85
C LEU A 638 8.50 74.63 52.45
N LEU A 639 8.13 75.90 52.38
CA LEU A 639 8.11 76.68 51.15
C LEU A 639 9.28 77.64 51.19
N THR A 640 10.23 77.54 50.26
CA THR A 640 11.49 78.32 50.31
C THR A 640 11.85 78.90 48.94
N SER A 641 12.46 80.09 48.94
CA SER A 641 12.98 80.77 47.75
C SER A 641 14.07 81.78 48.12
N GLY A 642 15.27 81.65 47.55
CA GLY A 642 16.36 82.63 47.71
C GLY A 642 16.77 82.94 49.16
N GLY A 643 16.56 81.99 50.08
CA GLY A 643 16.82 82.14 51.53
C GLY A 643 15.63 82.62 52.37
N GLY A 644 14.52 83.08 51.77
CA GLY A 644 13.27 83.33 52.48
C GLY A 644 12.39 82.08 52.50
N TYR A 645 11.63 81.86 53.59
CA TYR A 645 10.79 80.67 53.73
C TYR A 645 9.54 80.87 54.58
N ILE A 646 8.58 79.98 54.37
CA ILE A 646 7.46 79.70 55.25
C ILE A 646 7.60 78.24 55.67
N LYS A 647 7.83 78.00 56.96
CA LYS A 647 7.94 76.65 57.53
C LYS A 647 6.77 76.42 58.48
N ILE A 648 6.08 75.29 58.31
CA ILE A 648 4.99 74.85 59.17
C ILE A 648 5.39 73.53 59.81
N LYS A 649 5.56 73.51 61.14
CA LYS A 649 6.01 72.33 61.90
C LYS A 649 5.50 72.37 63.34
N ASP A 650 5.05 71.22 63.88
CA ASP A 650 4.53 71.09 65.25
C ASP A 650 3.42 72.10 65.61
N GLY A 651 2.62 72.51 64.61
CA GLY A 651 1.59 73.53 64.75
C GLY A 651 2.09 74.99 64.76
N ASN A 652 3.41 75.21 64.65
CA ASN A 652 4.01 76.54 64.55
C ASN A 652 4.16 76.97 63.08
N ILE A 653 3.98 78.27 62.82
CA ILE A 653 4.28 78.90 61.53
C ILE A 653 5.50 79.81 61.73
N GLU A 654 6.60 79.50 61.04
CA GLU A 654 7.82 80.29 61.05
C GLU A 654 7.97 81.01 59.70
N LEU A 655 7.95 82.35 59.76
CA LEU A 655 8.18 83.24 58.63
C LEU A 655 9.62 83.77 58.68
N GLY A 656 10.53 83.13 57.96
CA GLY A 656 11.93 83.52 57.92
C GLY A 656 12.25 84.35 56.68
N CYS A 657 12.86 85.52 56.87
CA CYS A 657 13.27 86.38 55.75
C CYS A 657 14.63 87.04 56.04
N PRO A 658 15.64 86.86 55.17
CA PRO A 658 16.94 87.53 55.32
C PRO A 658 16.93 89.00 54.89
N LYS A 659 15.82 89.49 54.31
CA LYS A 659 15.64 90.88 53.87
C LYS A 659 14.43 91.52 54.57
N MET A 660 13.43 91.97 53.82
CA MET A 660 12.24 92.63 54.37
C MET A 660 10.98 91.82 54.06
N VAL A 661 10.10 91.69 55.05
CA VAL A 661 8.74 91.14 54.88
C VAL A 661 7.80 92.29 54.57
N TRP A 662 7.25 92.34 53.35
CA TRP A 662 6.26 93.35 52.96
C TRP A 662 4.83 92.83 53.19
N VAL A 663 4.15 93.36 54.21
CA VAL A 663 2.75 93.03 54.50
C VAL A 663 1.86 94.19 54.04
N LYS A 664 1.18 94.03 52.90
CA LYS A 664 0.22 95.01 52.37
C LYS A 664 -1.20 94.50 52.62
N CYS A 665 -1.91 95.06 53.60
CA CYS A 665 -3.27 94.63 53.93
C CYS A 665 -4.11 95.81 54.48
N ALA A 666 -5.45 95.69 54.39
CA ALA A 666 -6.40 96.65 54.97
C ALA A 666 -6.57 96.50 56.50
N GLY A 667 -6.12 95.39 57.08
CA GLY A 667 -6.13 95.11 58.52
C GLY A 667 -5.32 93.85 58.85
N PHE A 668 -4.42 93.96 59.84
CA PHE A 668 -3.60 92.85 60.33
C PHE A 668 -3.94 92.62 61.81
N GLN A 669 -4.73 91.58 62.09
CA GLN A 669 -5.17 91.25 63.45
C GLN A 669 -4.61 89.89 63.87
N VAL A 670 -3.96 89.86 65.03
CA VAL A 670 -3.49 88.62 65.67
C VAL A 670 -4.55 88.19 66.68
N MET A 671 -5.32 87.15 66.33
CA MET A 671 -6.37 86.57 67.19
C MET A 671 -5.82 85.41 68.04
N GLY A 672 -6.59 84.95 69.03
CA GLY A 672 -6.22 83.77 69.84
C GLY A 672 -6.06 82.49 69.01
N PRO A 673 -5.34 81.47 69.53
CA PRO A 673 -5.01 80.26 68.78
C PRO A 673 -6.26 79.48 68.37
N ARG A 674 -6.23 78.91 67.16
CA ARG A 674 -7.26 78.03 66.61
C ARG A 674 -6.58 76.85 65.91
N SER A 675 -7.04 75.64 66.15
CA SER A 675 -6.51 74.43 65.52
C SER A 675 -7.43 73.93 64.40
N LEU A 676 -6.83 73.26 63.42
CA LEU A 676 -7.52 72.49 62.39
C LEU A 676 -7.05 71.04 62.51
N SER A 677 -7.96 70.11 62.80
CA SER A 677 -7.65 68.68 62.79
C SER A 677 -7.86 68.15 61.39
N GLN A 678 -6.79 67.69 60.73
CA GLN A 678 -6.86 67.01 59.45
C GLN A 678 -6.42 65.56 59.63
N MET A 679 -7.29 64.62 59.28
CA MET A 679 -6.95 63.20 59.33
C MET A 679 -5.98 62.86 58.19
N PHE A 680 -4.82 62.32 58.54
CA PHE A 680 -3.90 61.70 57.59
C PHE A 680 -4.32 60.23 57.39
N ASN A 681 -4.59 59.83 56.15
CA ASN A 681 -4.94 58.45 55.85
C ASN A 681 -3.76 57.53 56.15
N THR A 682 -4.00 56.41 56.85
CA THR A 682 -3.07 55.28 56.88
C THR A 682 -3.19 54.55 55.55
N LEU A 683 -2.14 54.61 54.74
CA LEU A 683 -2.11 53.91 53.45
C LEU A 683 -2.17 52.39 53.69
N PRO A 684 -2.95 51.64 52.90
CA PRO A 684 -2.99 50.19 53.00
C PRO A 684 -1.61 49.60 52.64
N LYS A 685 -1.13 48.67 53.47
CA LYS A 685 0.07 47.87 53.16
C LYS A 685 -0.35 46.66 52.32
N THR A 686 0.26 46.48 51.16
CA THR A 686 0.04 45.31 50.30
C THR A 686 0.62 44.07 50.97
N LYS A 687 -0.17 43.00 51.09
CA LYS A 687 0.26 41.70 51.61
C LYS A 687 0.46 40.74 50.44
N PHE A 688 1.60 40.06 50.40
CA PHE A 688 1.93 39.06 49.39
C PHE A 688 1.67 37.65 49.95
N ASP A 689 0.44 37.41 50.40
CA ASP A 689 0.04 36.12 50.93
C ASP A 689 -0.09 35.09 49.79
N GLN A 690 0.66 33.99 49.86
CA GLN A 690 0.63 32.94 48.84
C GLN A 690 0.17 31.61 49.44
N GLU A 691 -0.70 30.89 48.73
CA GLU A 691 -1.06 29.51 49.04
C GLU A 691 -0.46 28.56 48.00
N ILE A 692 0.27 27.54 48.45
CA ILE A 692 0.88 26.55 47.56
C ILE A 692 0.09 25.25 47.66
N LEU A 693 -0.48 24.84 46.52
CA LEU A 693 -1.21 23.58 46.38
C LEU A 693 -0.33 22.53 45.70
N VAL A 694 -0.16 21.39 46.37
CA VAL A 694 0.62 20.25 45.89
C VAL A 694 -0.33 19.25 45.24
N LYS A 695 -0.21 19.09 43.91
CA LYS A 695 -1.05 18.18 43.12
C LYS A 695 -0.19 17.20 42.31
N THR A 696 -0.75 16.04 41.98
CA THR A 696 -0.17 15.10 41.03
C THR A 696 -0.24 15.66 39.59
N PRO A 697 0.50 15.09 38.63
CA PRO A 697 0.35 15.44 37.20
C PRO A 697 -1.07 15.25 36.65
N SER A 698 -1.89 14.44 37.32
CA SER A 698 -3.32 14.22 37.02
C SER A 698 -4.26 15.17 37.79
N VAL A 699 -3.73 16.26 38.36
CA VAL A 699 -4.45 17.33 39.07
C VAL A 699 -5.11 16.89 40.40
N LYS A 700 -4.80 15.68 40.91
CA LYS A 700 -5.30 15.22 42.21
C LYS A 700 -4.48 15.82 43.37
N PRO A 701 -5.11 16.30 44.45
CA PRO A 701 -4.39 16.85 45.60
C PRO A 701 -3.55 15.78 46.31
N ILE A 702 -2.32 16.13 46.69
CA ILE A 702 -1.44 15.27 47.47
C ILE A 702 -1.65 15.64 48.94
N ALA A 703 -2.59 14.97 49.58
CA ALA A 703 -2.94 15.18 50.99
C ALA A 703 -2.00 14.45 51.96
N ASN A 704 -1.91 14.95 53.19
CA ASN A 704 -1.19 14.36 54.31
C ASN A 704 0.30 14.08 54.03
N ARG A 705 0.94 14.97 53.27
CA ARG A 705 2.34 14.82 52.85
C ARG A 705 3.22 15.82 53.58
N ARG A 706 4.27 15.32 54.25
CA ARG A 706 5.26 16.20 54.87
C ARG A 706 5.99 17.01 53.79
N PHE A 707 6.20 18.29 54.04
CA PHE A 707 6.93 19.19 53.18
C PHE A 707 7.88 20.08 53.98
N ILE A 708 8.90 20.59 53.31
CA ILE A 708 9.76 21.68 53.78
C ILE A 708 9.67 22.80 52.76
N LEU A 709 9.13 23.94 53.18
CA LEU A 709 9.05 25.16 52.41
C LEU A 709 10.21 26.06 52.84
N THR A 710 11.09 26.41 51.91
CA THR A 710 12.24 27.29 52.17
C THR A 710 12.00 28.65 51.51
N ARG A 711 12.01 29.70 52.32
CA ARG A 711 11.89 31.10 51.88
C ARG A 711 13.22 31.64 51.35
N SER A 712 13.21 32.78 50.68
CA SER A 712 14.42 33.36 50.08
C SER A 712 15.48 33.80 51.11
N ASP A 713 15.06 34.06 52.35
CA ASP A 713 15.93 34.36 53.49
C ASP A 713 16.54 33.12 54.16
N GLY A 714 16.23 31.91 53.65
CA GLY A 714 16.67 30.63 54.19
C GLY A 714 15.77 30.07 55.30
N THR A 715 14.70 30.78 55.69
CA THR A 715 13.73 30.32 56.68
C THR A 715 13.02 29.06 56.18
N LYS A 716 13.00 28.00 57.00
CA LYS A 716 12.38 26.72 56.66
C LYS A 716 11.10 26.51 57.45
N ILE A 717 9.99 26.33 56.74
CA ILE A 717 8.68 26.02 57.29
C ILE A 717 8.39 24.55 56.98
N GLN A 718 8.27 23.74 58.02
CA GLN A 718 7.92 22.33 57.89
C GLN A 718 6.45 22.14 58.21
N GLY A 719 5.76 21.33 57.40
CA GLY A 719 4.34 21.09 57.58
C GLY A 719 3.88 19.82 56.90
N VAL A 720 2.57 19.56 57.01
CA VAL A 720 1.88 18.47 56.32
C VAL A 720 0.78 19.08 55.47
N THR A 721 0.68 18.68 54.20
CA THR A 721 -0.38 19.17 53.32
C THR A 721 -1.76 18.74 53.81
N ASP A 722 -2.76 19.62 53.69
CA ASP A 722 -4.14 19.32 54.07
C ASP A 722 -4.85 18.40 53.04
N ALA A 723 -6.14 18.15 53.24
CA ALA A 723 -6.96 17.32 52.34
C ALA A 723 -7.00 17.82 50.88
N ASN A 724 -6.75 19.12 50.66
CA ASN A 724 -6.71 19.76 49.35
C ASN A 724 -5.28 19.87 48.78
N GLY A 725 -4.29 19.31 49.46
CA GLY A 725 -2.89 19.42 49.09
C GLY A 725 -2.27 20.78 49.42
N SER A 726 -2.94 21.62 50.22
CA SER A 726 -2.44 22.95 50.60
C SER A 726 -1.36 22.87 51.66
N THR A 727 -0.30 23.65 51.48
CA THR A 727 0.75 23.87 52.49
C THR A 727 0.38 24.96 53.50
N GLY A 728 -0.83 25.52 53.43
CA GLY A 728 -1.27 26.68 54.21
C GLY A 728 -0.80 28.02 53.65
N ILE A 729 -1.51 29.09 54.00
CA ILE A 729 -1.22 30.46 53.54
C ILE A 729 0.11 30.93 54.12
N GLN A 730 1.05 31.23 53.24
CA GLN A 730 2.32 31.84 53.56
C GLN A 730 2.16 33.35 53.60
N ARG A 731 2.19 33.91 54.82
CA ARG A 731 2.09 35.36 55.02
C ARG A 731 3.45 36.03 54.84
N ASN A 732 3.48 37.07 54.04
CA ASN A 732 4.64 37.92 53.82
C ASN A 732 4.18 39.38 53.64
N ASP A 733 4.69 40.26 54.49
CA ASP A 733 4.29 41.67 54.56
C ASP A 733 5.18 42.59 53.70
N ALA A 734 6.21 42.07 53.02
CA ALA A 734 7.27 42.90 52.43
C ALA A 734 7.38 42.83 50.89
N THR A 735 7.46 41.64 50.28
CA THR A 735 7.74 41.49 48.83
C THR A 735 7.28 40.14 48.25
N LEU A 736 7.23 40.04 46.91
CA LEU A 736 7.05 38.77 46.21
C LEU A 736 8.37 37.98 46.26
N GLU A 737 8.39 36.86 46.99
CA GLU A 737 9.61 36.06 47.20
C GLU A 737 9.61 34.74 46.40
N LYS A 738 10.80 34.24 46.08
CA LYS A 738 10.96 32.91 45.48
C LYS A 738 10.96 31.85 46.58
N ILE A 739 9.96 30.98 46.57
CA ILE A 739 9.80 29.89 47.54
C ILE A 739 10.22 28.56 46.90
N THR A 740 11.00 27.76 47.63
CA THR A 740 11.31 26.38 47.23
C THR A 740 10.56 25.40 48.12
N LEU A 741 9.70 24.58 47.51
CA LEU A 741 8.96 23.53 48.21
C LEU A 741 9.57 22.16 47.95
N THR A 742 10.01 21.50 49.02
CA THR A 742 10.50 20.11 48.98
C THR A 742 9.46 19.19 49.60
N ILE A 743 8.90 18.29 48.80
CA ILE A 743 7.99 17.24 49.27
C ILE A 743 8.82 16.07 49.80
N LEU A 744 8.63 15.71 51.06
CA LEU A 744 9.36 14.60 51.67
C LEU A 744 8.73 13.24 51.28
N PRO A 745 9.52 12.16 51.20
CA PRO A 745 9.01 10.82 50.95
C PRO A 745 8.01 10.36 52.04
N LYS A 746 7.18 9.34 51.74
CA LYS A 746 6.29 8.76 52.78
C LYS A 746 7.22 7.93 53.65
N GLU A 747 7.32 8.26 54.92
CA GLU A 747 7.76 7.26 55.87
C GLU A 747 6.63 6.23 55.97
N ASN A 748 6.98 4.95 55.78
CA ASN A 748 6.05 3.82 55.79
C ASN A 748 5.43 3.61 57.16
#